data_AF-A0A950C2S4-F1
#
_entry.id   AF-A0A950C2S4-F1
#
_cell.length_a   1.000
_cell.length_b   1.000
_cell.length_c   1.000
_cell.angle_alpha   90.00
_cell.angle_beta   90.00
_cell.angle_gamma   90.00
#
_symmetry.space_group_name_H-M   'P 1'
#
loop_
_entity.id
_entity.type
_entity.pdbx_description
1 polymer ?
#
loop_
_entity_poly.entity_id
_entity_poly.type
_entity_poly.pdbx_seq_one_letter_code
_entity_poly.pdbx_strand_id
1 'polypeptide(L)'
;MHIRSLVRLLTLIAVLLSASFLPAARADDADTTPAPYAKFTAGAQSQTGLFTLWRKNGKVYVELSTAQLGKDFVQSAAPANGLGGWGIVWGEDMFAQTRLIRFTRQDNKIVISWPNTFFKAPEGSARARSVQLSFSPSVVAVTPIVAEDSATGKIIFDGAPFLTDVLNMTAVLKAALGTTDPAQTYKLDTDRTYFGPTKAFPENVIIESDETFEADAGNTTVDTVPDSRSIQLRIMYNIAQPPDDKDYMPRLYDARLGFVASPYLKYGDDRKVDQNANYIVRWNMQPSDPTKPISPAKHPMIFWLSNTIPDEYRPTVRDALLTWNKAFEKVGISQAVQVRDQPDDPNWDPDDIRYNVVRWVTEAYPSFGAEAQWVYDPRTGELFHTGILLDAVEGYGTPASWEYYVTATRSTLRRGLLAPQSYAMGKFAENAFGRVALTLMDRMDAQTQHQYTLDSIRSTVLHESGHDMGFQHNFIAAIAYSAKNLQSMHFTQSQGVATSVMHYAPINLWPRHDGQGTYWQTVLGPYDYYAIRWGYARIPGARTPEDEVPTLNRWAGDWSKPDYMFASDEDVSWANGHAVDPRVEWFNLTNDTLGWCGTQLGMTQSLMHVVDQRWPQPGHAYEQERNAYGWLLVHYLRCDDIALHFIGGEYLSRAHKGDPGASLPLQPVPRSQEQRAFALLNQYLFSESAWHYRPSLLNSLVYTEEAPIWG
;
A
#
# COMPACT_ATOMS: atom_id res chain seq x y z
N MET A 1 60.38 -4.73 -55.20
CA MET A 1 61.71 -4.25 -54.75
C MET A 1 61.54 -3.69 -53.34
N HIS A 2 62.23 -4.31 -52.38
CA HIS A 2 62.46 -4.01 -50.95
C HIS A 2 61.45 -3.22 -50.08
N ILE A 3 61.02 -3.87 -48.99
CA ILE A 3 61.28 -3.55 -47.55
C ILE A 3 60.10 -4.09 -46.73
N ARG A 4 60.37 -5.03 -45.79
CA ARG A 4 59.84 -5.09 -44.39
C ARG A 4 60.02 -6.50 -43.80
N SER A 5 61.22 -6.75 -43.29
CA SER A 5 61.52 -7.80 -42.32
C SER A 5 61.42 -7.19 -40.92
N LEU A 6 60.55 -7.70 -40.03
CA LEU A 6 60.82 -7.87 -38.58
C LEU A 6 59.60 -8.38 -37.77
N VAL A 7 58.94 -9.49 -38.13
CA VAL A 7 58.02 -10.17 -37.18
C VAL A 7 58.00 -11.66 -37.48
N ARG A 8 58.96 -12.43 -36.95
CA ARG A 8 58.92 -13.91 -36.86
C ARG A 8 60.17 -14.44 -36.13
N LEU A 9 60.40 -13.97 -34.91
CA LEU A 9 61.27 -14.68 -33.97
C LEU A 9 60.99 -14.18 -32.56
N LEU A 10 60.02 -14.82 -31.89
CA LEU A 10 59.93 -15.01 -30.43
C LEU A 10 58.61 -15.75 -30.15
N THR A 11 58.56 -16.96 -30.69
CA THR A 11 57.58 -18.00 -30.35
C THR A 11 58.30 -18.96 -29.42
N LEU A 12 58.55 -18.58 -28.16
CA LEU A 12 58.90 -19.47 -27.05
C LEU A 12 59.08 -18.58 -25.80
N ILE A 13 58.54 -19.01 -24.66
CA ILE A 13 58.52 -18.33 -23.34
C ILE A 13 57.33 -17.37 -23.15
N ALA A 14 56.14 -17.96 -22.99
CA ALA A 14 55.07 -17.50 -22.10
C ALA A 14 53.99 -18.60 -21.98
N VAL A 15 54.42 -19.84 -21.72
CA VAL A 15 53.54 -20.92 -21.27
C VAL A 15 53.95 -21.19 -19.83
N LEU A 16 53.24 -20.57 -18.89
CA LEU A 16 53.03 -20.94 -17.47
C LEU A 16 52.59 -19.70 -16.70
N LEU A 17 51.48 -19.82 -15.98
CA LEU A 17 50.75 -18.80 -15.19
C LEU A 17 49.73 -17.93 -15.92
N SER A 18 48.73 -18.58 -16.51
CA SER A 18 47.35 -18.08 -16.49
C SER A 18 46.52 -19.07 -15.66
N ALA A 19 46.53 -18.87 -14.33
CA ALA A 19 45.52 -19.47 -13.47
C ALA A 19 44.17 -18.86 -13.86
N SER A 20 43.53 -19.51 -14.82
CA SER A 20 42.15 -19.26 -15.17
C SER A 20 41.33 -19.70 -13.96
N PHE A 21 40.73 -18.74 -13.25
CA PHE A 21 39.58 -19.03 -12.40
C PHE A 21 38.50 -19.59 -13.33
N LEU A 22 38.48 -20.92 -13.47
CA LEU A 22 37.33 -21.63 -13.97
C LEU A 22 36.18 -21.30 -13.02
N PRO A 23 35.01 -20.85 -13.51
CA PRO A 23 33.83 -20.86 -12.67
C PRO A 23 33.65 -22.30 -12.21
N ALA A 24 33.46 -22.49 -10.91
CA ALA A 24 33.12 -23.78 -10.35
C ALA A 24 31.97 -24.35 -11.18
N ALA A 25 32.24 -25.45 -11.87
CA ALA A 25 31.24 -26.18 -12.61
C ALA A 25 30.08 -26.45 -11.65
N ARG A 26 28.90 -25.98 -12.02
CA ARG A 26 27.63 -26.37 -11.41
C ARG A 26 27.62 -27.89 -11.42
N ALA A 27 27.69 -28.50 -10.24
CA ALA A 27 27.75 -29.95 -10.09
C ALA A 27 26.61 -30.59 -10.91
N ASP A 28 26.94 -31.69 -11.58
CA ASP A 28 26.13 -32.40 -12.56
C ASP A 28 24.63 -32.42 -12.24
N ASP A 29 23.85 -31.79 -13.11
CA ASP A 29 22.40 -31.89 -13.17
C ASP A 29 22.04 -33.24 -13.81
N ALA A 30 22.41 -34.33 -13.13
CA ALA A 30 22.02 -35.66 -13.53
C ALA A 30 20.49 -35.75 -13.47
N ASP A 31 19.88 -36.16 -14.58
CA ASP A 31 18.50 -36.62 -14.69
C ASP A 31 18.33 -37.86 -13.79
N THR A 32 18.24 -37.60 -12.48
CA THR A 32 18.17 -38.63 -11.45
C THR A 32 16.74 -39.09 -11.37
N THR A 33 16.52 -40.36 -11.67
CA THR A 33 15.22 -41.00 -11.48
C THR A 33 14.73 -40.77 -10.04
N PRO A 34 13.47 -40.31 -9.85
CA PRO A 34 12.92 -40.07 -8.51
C PRO A 34 13.06 -41.30 -7.61
N ALA A 35 13.42 -41.08 -6.34
CA ALA A 35 13.49 -42.17 -5.38
C ALA A 35 12.08 -42.73 -5.08
N PRO A 36 11.97 -44.00 -4.64
CA PRO A 36 10.69 -44.52 -4.16
C PRO A 36 10.17 -43.69 -2.98
N TYR A 37 8.90 -43.27 -3.04
CA TYR A 37 8.25 -42.43 -2.03
C TYR A 37 8.52 -42.87 -0.58
N ALA A 38 8.30 -44.15 -0.25
CA ALA A 38 8.50 -44.68 1.09
C ALA A 38 9.95 -44.55 1.59
N LYS A 39 10.94 -44.61 0.69
CA LYS A 39 12.35 -44.41 1.04
C LYS A 39 12.65 -42.96 1.36
N PHE A 40 12.04 -42.03 0.63
CA PHE A 40 12.21 -40.61 0.88
C PHE A 40 11.51 -40.16 2.17
N THR A 41 10.26 -40.56 2.38
CA THR A 41 9.46 -40.13 3.53
C THR A 41 9.89 -40.77 4.84
N ALA A 42 10.63 -41.89 4.79
CA ALA A 42 11.29 -42.46 5.97
C ALA A 42 12.22 -41.42 6.64
N GLY A 43 11.89 -41.05 7.88
CA GLY A 43 12.63 -40.08 8.69
C GLY A 43 12.43 -38.61 8.29
N ALA A 44 11.50 -38.31 7.39
CA ALA A 44 11.11 -36.94 7.06
C ALA A 44 9.96 -36.49 7.97
N GLN A 45 9.94 -35.21 8.36
CA GLN A 45 8.82 -34.60 9.05
C GLN A 45 7.83 -34.06 8.01
N SER A 46 6.52 -34.24 8.22
CA SER A 46 5.49 -33.73 7.33
C SER A 46 4.54 -32.77 8.02
N GLN A 47 3.99 -31.84 7.24
CA GLN A 47 2.89 -30.97 7.61
C GLN A 47 1.86 -31.03 6.48
N THR A 48 0.64 -31.45 6.79
CA THR A 48 -0.41 -31.65 5.78
C THR A 48 -1.36 -30.45 5.77
N GLY A 49 -1.53 -29.84 4.60
CA GLY A 49 -2.47 -28.74 4.35
C GLY A 49 -2.89 -28.74 2.87
N LEU A 50 -2.92 -27.57 2.23
CA LEU A 50 -3.15 -27.43 0.79
C LEU A 50 -2.16 -28.30 -0.01
N PHE A 51 -0.87 -28.21 0.36
CA PHE A 51 0.17 -29.16 -0.03
C PHE A 51 0.71 -29.84 1.22
N THR A 52 1.28 -31.04 1.07
CA THR A 52 2.11 -31.60 2.15
C THR A 52 3.50 -30.99 2.05
N LEU A 53 3.92 -30.28 3.09
CA LEU A 53 5.29 -29.82 3.22
C LEU A 53 6.11 -30.86 3.97
N TRP A 54 7.28 -31.20 3.45
CA TRP A 54 8.21 -32.16 4.05
C TRP A 54 9.50 -31.46 4.46
N ARG A 55 10.02 -31.79 5.65
CA ARG A 55 11.32 -31.33 6.13
C ARG A 55 12.25 -32.51 6.36
N LYS A 56 13.45 -32.47 5.75
CA LYS A 56 14.47 -33.51 5.88
C LYS A 56 15.87 -32.92 5.71
N ASN A 57 16.76 -33.16 6.67
CA ASN A 57 18.15 -32.70 6.64
C ASN A 57 18.30 -31.19 6.38
N GLY A 58 17.47 -30.35 7.03
CA GLY A 58 17.49 -28.90 6.85
C GLY A 58 16.87 -28.38 5.55
N LYS A 59 16.42 -29.27 4.65
CA LYS A 59 15.73 -28.90 3.41
C LYS A 59 14.22 -28.99 3.54
N VAL A 60 13.52 -28.16 2.76
CA VAL A 60 12.07 -28.18 2.58
C VAL A 60 11.73 -28.76 1.21
N TYR A 61 10.70 -29.59 1.17
CA TYR A 61 10.17 -30.20 -0.05
C TYR A 61 8.66 -30.06 -0.07
N VAL A 62 8.08 -30.04 -1.27
CA VAL A 62 6.64 -29.89 -1.46
C VAL A 62 6.11 -31.12 -2.19
N GLU A 63 5.05 -31.72 -1.63
CA GLU A 63 4.32 -32.81 -2.26
C GLU A 63 3.14 -32.28 -3.09
N LEU A 64 3.02 -32.76 -4.32
CA LEU A 64 1.89 -32.50 -5.18
C LEU A 64 1.18 -33.80 -5.55
N SER A 65 -0.15 -33.78 -5.50
CA SER A 65 -0.99 -34.78 -6.15
C SER A 65 -1.11 -34.55 -7.65
N THR A 66 -1.50 -35.59 -8.39
CA THR A 66 -1.77 -35.49 -9.83
C THR A 66 -2.84 -34.45 -10.17
N ALA A 67 -3.82 -34.25 -9.29
CA ALA A 67 -4.89 -33.25 -9.45
C ALA A 67 -4.42 -31.80 -9.24
N GLN A 68 -3.26 -31.59 -8.60
CA GLN A 68 -2.70 -30.25 -8.35
C GLN A 68 -1.73 -29.82 -9.46
N LEU A 69 -1.19 -30.77 -10.23
CA LEU A 69 -0.33 -30.46 -11.38
C LEU A 69 -1.12 -29.74 -12.47
N GLY A 70 -0.53 -28.66 -12.99
CA GLY A 70 -1.15 -27.81 -14.02
C GLY A 70 -2.28 -26.89 -13.53
N LYS A 71 -2.64 -26.97 -12.24
CA LYS A 71 -3.63 -26.08 -11.62
C LYS A 71 -2.99 -24.74 -11.22
N ASP A 72 -3.75 -23.66 -11.31
CA ASP A 72 -3.35 -22.34 -10.80
C ASP A 72 -3.65 -22.22 -9.31
N PHE A 73 -2.66 -21.70 -8.59
CA PHE A 73 -2.77 -21.24 -7.21
C PHE A 73 -2.45 -19.75 -7.16
N VAL A 74 -2.81 -19.07 -6.07
CA VAL A 74 -2.44 -17.69 -5.83
C VAL A 74 -1.14 -17.68 -5.02
N GLN A 75 -0.18 -16.86 -5.42
CA GLN A 75 1.04 -16.58 -4.67
C GLN A 75 0.99 -15.13 -4.20
N SER A 76 1.16 -14.95 -2.89
CA SER A 76 1.60 -13.69 -2.28
C SER A 76 2.92 -13.93 -1.54
N ALA A 77 3.64 -12.87 -1.26
CA ALA A 77 4.81 -12.96 -0.40
C ALA A 77 5.05 -11.65 0.35
N ALA A 78 5.48 -11.77 1.60
CA ALA A 78 5.67 -10.63 2.49
C ALA A 78 6.88 -10.88 3.42
N PRO A 79 7.57 -9.84 3.90
CA PRO A 79 8.57 -9.98 4.94
C PRO A 79 7.95 -10.47 6.27
N ALA A 80 8.57 -11.46 6.90
CA ALA A 80 8.28 -11.95 8.26
C ALA A 80 8.95 -11.08 9.34
N ASN A 81 9.82 -10.16 8.95
CA ASN A 81 10.40 -9.11 9.78
C ASN A 81 10.63 -7.85 8.94
N GLY A 82 10.64 -6.70 9.61
CA GLY A 82 11.05 -5.44 9.00
C GLY A 82 12.53 -5.11 9.27
N LEU A 83 13.00 -4.03 8.64
CA LEU A 83 14.29 -3.39 8.95
C LEU A 83 14.14 -2.25 9.96
N GLY A 84 12.96 -2.05 10.56
CA GLY A 84 12.68 -0.92 11.45
C GLY A 84 12.73 0.42 10.70
N GLY A 85 12.39 0.40 9.41
CA GLY A 85 12.45 1.54 8.51
C GLY A 85 12.79 1.13 7.08
N TRP A 86 13.07 2.14 6.24
CA TRP A 86 13.50 1.96 4.84
C TRP A 86 12.46 1.31 3.94
N GLY A 87 11.18 1.35 4.32
CA GLY A 87 10.10 0.75 3.53
C GLY A 87 10.23 -0.75 3.39
N ILE A 88 10.69 -1.44 4.44
CA ILE A 88 10.66 -2.90 4.55
C ILE A 88 10.01 -3.25 5.88
N VAL A 89 8.72 -3.61 5.83
CA VAL A 89 7.90 -3.79 7.02
C VAL A 89 7.39 -5.22 7.14
N TRP A 90 7.21 -5.68 8.38
CA TRP A 90 6.65 -6.99 8.66
C TRP A 90 5.18 -7.07 8.20
N GLY A 91 4.89 -8.04 7.34
CA GLY A 91 3.55 -8.34 6.85
C GLY A 91 3.12 -7.57 5.61
N GLU A 92 3.99 -6.74 5.05
CA GLU A 92 3.70 -5.95 3.85
C GLU A 92 3.81 -6.82 2.59
N ASP A 93 2.69 -7.04 1.90
CA ASP A 93 2.58 -7.90 0.72
C ASP A 93 2.78 -7.16 -0.62
N MET A 94 2.97 -5.82 -0.57
CA MET A 94 3.09 -4.97 -1.75
C MET A 94 4.39 -5.15 -2.55
N PHE A 95 5.43 -5.76 -1.96
CA PHE A 95 6.65 -6.14 -2.70
C PHE A 95 6.40 -7.24 -3.74
N ALA A 96 5.31 -8.00 -3.59
CA ALA A 96 4.98 -9.11 -4.46
C ALA A 96 3.48 -9.13 -4.75
N GLN A 97 3.05 -8.21 -5.63
CA GLN A 97 1.67 -8.16 -6.12
C GLN A 97 1.09 -9.55 -6.38
N THR A 98 -0.14 -9.75 -5.91
CA THR A 98 -0.85 -11.02 -6.04
C THR A 98 -0.80 -11.54 -7.47
N ARG A 99 -0.26 -12.74 -7.64
CA ARG A 99 -0.07 -13.39 -8.95
C ARG A 99 -0.42 -14.85 -8.90
N LEU A 100 -0.68 -15.45 -10.06
CA LEU A 100 -0.87 -16.89 -10.14
C LEU A 100 0.47 -17.62 -10.15
N ILE A 101 0.52 -18.79 -9.52
CA ILE A 101 1.64 -19.74 -9.58
C ILE A 101 1.11 -21.10 -10.06
N ARG A 102 1.86 -21.73 -10.97
CA ARG A 102 1.53 -23.04 -11.54
C ARG A 102 2.74 -23.97 -11.53
N PHE A 103 2.48 -25.22 -11.12
CA PHE A 103 3.45 -26.31 -11.10
C PHE A 103 3.16 -27.29 -12.24
N THR A 104 4.09 -27.44 -13.18
CA THR A 104 3.95 -28.36 -14.32
C THR A 104 5.06 -29.38 -14.29
N ARG A 105 4.72 -30.66 -14.46
CA ARG A 105 5.72 -31.73 -14.60
C ARG A 105 6.34 -31.67 -16.00
N GLN A 106 7.66 -31.69 -16.04
CA GLN A 106 8.45 -31.89 -17.25
C GLN A 106 9.50 -32.97 -16.94
N ASP A 107 9.27 -34.18 -17.45
CA ASP A 107 10.11 -35.36 -17.17
C ASP A 107 10.25 -35.61 -15.65
N ASN A 108 11.48 -35.65 -15.14
CA ASN A 108 11.77 -35.79 -13.70
C ASN A 108 11.92 -34.43 -12.98
N LYS A 109 11.37 -33.36 -13.54
CA LYS A 109 11.45 -32.00 -12.98
C LYS A 109 10.06 -31.36 -12.85
N ILE A 110 9.96 -30.39 -11.95
CA ILE A 110 8.85 -29.47 -11.83
C ILE A 110 9.28 -28.11 -12.36
N VAL A 111 8.50 -27.59 -13.30
CA VAL A 111 8.59 -26.22 -13.78
C VAL A 111 7.60 -25.39 -12.97
N ILE A 112 8.13 -24.40 -12.27
CA ILE A 112 7.36 -23.39 -11.52
C ILE A 112 7.25 -22.17 -12.42
N SER A 113 6.03 -21.71 -12.67
CA SER A 113 5.78 -20.58 -13.56
C SER A 113 4.70 -19.64 -13.03
N TRP A 114 4.77 -18.37 -13.45
CA TRP A 114 3.70 -17.39 -13.32
C TRP A 114 2.92 -17.32 -14.63
N PRO A 115 1.66 -17.81 -14.67
CA PRO A 115 0.77 -17.65 -15.81
C PRO A 115 0.49 -16.18 -16.12
N ASN A 116 0.27 -15.88 -17.40
CA ASN A 116 -0.15 -14.55 -17.82
C ASN A 116 -1.68 -14.40 -17.68
N THR A 117 -2.13 -13.40 -16.93
CA THR A 117 -3.56 -13.11 -16.67
C THR A 117 -4.08 -11.87 -17.39
N PHE A 118 -3.20 -11.11 -18.04
CA PHE A 118 -3.52 -9.84 -18.70
C PHE A 118 -4.20 -10.01 -20.06
N PHE A 119 -4.13 -11.19 -20.68
CA PHE A 119 -4.69 -11.44 -22.01
C PHE A 119 -5.66 -12.61 -21.95
N LYS A 120 -6.94 -12.36 -22.25
CA LYS A 120 -8.03 -13.34 -22.12
C LYS A 120 -8.76 -13.52 -23.44
N ALA A 121 -9.26 -14.72 -23.70
CA ALA A 121 -10.12 -15.04 -24.84
C ALA A 121 -11.13 -16.14 -24.44
N PRO A 122 -12.26 -16.29 -25.16
CA PRO A 122 -13.22 -17.35 -24.88
C PRO A 122 -12.57 -18.73 -24.90
N GLU A 123 -12.74 -19.50 -23.83
CA GLU A 123 -12.13 -20.82 -23.68
C GLU A 123 -12.49 -21.76 -24.85
N GLY A 124 -11.54 -22.62 -25.26
CA GLY A 124 -11.71 -23.54 -26.39
C GLY A 124 -11.67 -22.90 -27.79
N SER A 125 -11.74 -21.57 -27.90
CA SER A 125 -11.72 -20.87 -29.18
C SER A 125 -10.33 -20.89 -29.85
N ALA A 126 -10.30 -20.63 -31.16
CA ALA A 126 -9.04 -20.38 -31.88
C ALA A 126 -8.29 -19.17 -31.32
N ARG A 127 -9.01 -18.15 -30.84
CA ARG A 127 -8.44 -16.96 -30.20
C ARG A 127 -7.75 -17.30 -28.87
N ALA A 128 -8.34 -18.18 -28.04
CA ALA A 128 -7.68 -18.64 -26.81
C ALA A 128 -6.37 -19.38 -27.09
N ARG A 129 -6.33 -20.24 -28.11
CA ARG A 129 -5.06 -20.86 -28.55
C ARG A 129 -4.05 -19.83 -29.05
N SER A 130 -4.50 -18.83 -29.82
CA SER A 130 -3.63 -17.75 -30.29
C SER A 130 -3.03 -16.96 -29.11
N VAL A 131 -3.86 -16.54 -28.15
CA VAL A 131 -3.42 -15.84 -26.94
C VAL A 131 -2.39 -16.68 -26.18
N GLN A 132 -2.67 -17.96 -25.96
CA GLN A 132 -1.75 -18.88 -25.27
C GLN A 132 -0.40 -19.02 -25.99
N LEU A 133 -0.38 -18.99 -27.32
CA LEU A 133 0.85 -19.09 -28.12
C LEU A 133 1.59 -17.75 -28.27
N SER A 134 0.88 -16.63 -28.18
CA SER A 134 1.44 -15.28 -28.33
C SER A 134 1.95 -14.67 -27.04
N PHE A 135 1.39 -15.04 -25.89
CA PHE A 135 1.75 -14.49 -24.58
C PHE A 135 2.29 -15.59 -23.67
N SER A 136 3.61 -15.60 -23.48
CA SER A 136 4.29 -16.63 -22.68
C SER A 136 4.06 -16.43 -21.18
N PRO A 137 3.95 -17.52 -20.39
CA PRO A 137 4.13 -17.46 -18.95
C PRO A 137 5.60 -17.16 -18.60
N SER A 138 5.86 -16.71 -17.38
CA SER A 138 7.21 -16.52 -16.86
C SER A 138 7.66 -17.77 -16.09
N VAL A 139 8.72 -18.44 -16.54
CA VAL A 139 9.33 -19.55 -15.78
C VAL A 139 10.16 -18.97 -14.64
N VAL A 140 9.78 -19.29 -13.41
CA VAL A 140 10.43 -18.81 -12.18
C VAL A 140 11.57 -19.73 -11.79
N ALA A 141 11.33 -21.03 -11.86
CA ALA A 141 12.30 -22.04 -11.49
C ALA A 141 12.01 -23.39 -12.14
N VAL A 142 13.05 -24.21 -12.22
CA VAL A 142 12.95 -25.64 -12.56
C VAL A 142 13.69 -26.41 -11.47
N THR A 143 13.01 -27.38 -10.85
CA THR A 143 13.53 -28.12 -9.69
C THR A 143 13.29 -29.62 -9.85
N PRO A 144 14.20 -30.50 -9.40
CA PRO A 144 14.05 -31.95 -9.56
C PRO A 144 12.90 -32.51 -8.70
N ILE A 145 12.25 -33.55 -9.24
CA ILE A 145 11.38 -34.45 -8.48
C ILE A 145 12.29 -35.42 -7.73
N VAL A 146 12.30 -35.34 -6.40
CA VAL A 146 13.18 -36.15 -5.54
C VAL A 146 12.57 -37.50 -5.19
N ALA A 147 11.24 -37.62 -5.22
CA ALA A 147 10.55 -38.86 -4.97
C ALA A 147 9.19 -38.93 -5.67
N GLU A 148 8.75 -40.16 -5.96
CA GLU A 148 7.46 -40.43 -6.57
C GLU A 148 6.82 -41.68 -5.97
N ASP A 149 5.51 -41.61 -5.76
CA ASP A 149 4.67 -42.74 -5.37
C ASP A 149 4.04 -43.35 -6.62
N SER A 150 4.51 -44.52 -7.03
CA SER A 150 4.01 -45.22 -8.21
C SER A 150 2.56 -45.70 -8.08
N ALA A 151 2.02 -45.80 -6.86
CA ALA A 151 0.63 -46.23 -6.65
C ALA A 151 -0.37 -45.07 -6.78
N THR A 152 0.00 -43.88 -6.29
CA THR A 152 -0.89 -42.70 -6.25
C THR A 152 -0.55 -41.63 -7.29
N GLY A 153 0.65 -41.68 -7.87
CA GLY A 153 1.18 -40.64 -8.76
C GLY A 153 1.59 -39.36 -8.04
N LYS A 154 1.62 -39.37 -6.70
CA LYS A 154 2.13 -38.23 -5.91
C LYS A 154 3.61 -38.05 -6.14
N ILE A 155 4.03 -36.80 -6.21
CA ILE A 155 5.43 -36.43 -6.39
C ILE A 155 5.88 -35.50 -5.27
N ILE A 156 7.17 -35.55 -4.94
CA ILE A 156 7.83 -34.62 -4.02
C ILE A 156 8.96 -33.92 -4.78
N PHE A 157 9.00 -32.59 -4.76
CA PHE A 157 10.06 -31.80 -5.41
C PHE A 157 10.86 -30.97 -4.39
N ASP A 158 12.11 -30.63 -4.73
CA ASP A 158 13.00 -29.83 -3.86
C ASP A 158 12.55 -28.36 -3.83
N GLY A 159 12.31 -27.83 -2.63
CA GLY A 159 11.86 -26.46 -2.39
C GLY A 159 12.96 -25.41 -2.56
N ALA A 160 14.21 -25.79 -2.83
CA ALA A 160 15.36 -24.88 -2.97
C ALA A 160 15.14 -23.60 -3.79
N PRO A 161 14.29 -23.55 -4.85
CA PRO A 161 13.97 -22.29 -5.52
C PRO A 161 13.46 -21.16 -4.62
N PHE A 162 12.79 -21.48 -3.50
CA PHE A 162 12.31 -20.48 -2.54
C PHE A 162 13.43 -19.86 -1.68
N LEU A 163 14.67 -20.35 -1.78
CA LEU A 163 15.87 -19.73 -1.16
C LEU A 163 16.59 -18.75 -2.08
N THR A 164 16.02 -18.47 -3.26
CA THR A 164 16.58 -17.53 -4.23
C THR A 164 15.81 -16.22 -4.17
N ASP A 165 16.37 -15.16 -4.76
CA ASP A 165 15.74 -13.84 -4.80
C ASP A 165 14.53 -13.79 -5.76
N VAL A 166 13.48 -14.56 -5.45
CA VAL A 166 12.26 -14.70 -6.26
C VAL A 166 11.45 -13.41 -6.26
N LEU A 167 11.52 -12.63 -5.18
CA LEU A 167 10.85 -11.32 -5.07
C LEU A 167 11.65 -10.17 -5.65
N ASN A 168 12.91 -10.41 -6.06
CA ASN A 168 13.82 -9.37 -6.50
C ASN A 168 14.06 -8.30 -5.42
N MET A 169 14.17 -8.74 -4.16
CA MET A 169 14.49 -7.92 -2.99
C MET A 169 15.80 -7.15 -3.18
N THR A 170 16.76 -7.68 -3.94
CA THR A 170 17.96 -6.92 -4.33
C THR A 170 17.59 -5.59 -5.01
N ALA A 171 16.61 -5.59 -5.92
CA ALA A 171 16.16 -4.38 -6.58
C ALA A 171 15.32 -3.49 -5.65
N VAL A 172 14.48 -4.09 -4.79
CA VAL A 172 13.69 -3.37 -3.78
C VAL A 172 14.61 -2.60 -2.83
N LEU A 173 15.62 -3.28 -2.26
CA LEU A 173 16.62 -2.67 -1.38
C LEU A 173 17.38 -1.54 -2.09
N LYS A 174 17.79 -1.76 -3.34
CA LYS A 174 18.46 -0.71 -4.13
C LYS A 174 17.58 0.54 -4.29
N ALA A 175 16.30 0.35 -4.57
CA ALA A 175 15.34 1.45 -4.72
C ALA A 175 15.08 2.16 -3.39
N ALA A 176 14.80 1.40 -2.33
CA ALA A 176 14.54 1.91 -0.99
C ALA A 176 15.71 2.75 -0.43
N LEU A 177 16.95 2.31 -0.67
CA LEU A 177 18.16 3.01 -0.21
C LEU A 177 18.56 4.17 -1.12
N GLY A 178 17.92 4.32 -2.29
CA GLY A 178 18.17 5.42 -3.24
C GLY A 178 19.63 5.51 -3.71
N THR A 179 20.38 4.40 -3.67
CA THR A 179 21.81 4.39 -3.97
C THR A 179 22.11 3.82 -5.35
N THR A 180 23.02 4.48 -6.05
CA THR A 180 23.63 3.98 -7.29
C THR A 180 25.05 3.47 -7.07
N ASP A 181 25.56 3.57 -5.83
CA ASP A 181 26.90 3.11 -5.47
C ASP A 181 26.91 1.59 -5.33
N PRO A 182 27.73 0.86 -6.11
CA PRO A 182 27.87 -0.59 -5.98
C PRO A 182 28.27 -1.01 -4.56
N ALA A 183 29.06 -0.22 -3.83
CA ALA A 183 29.51 -0.55 -2.48
C ALA A 183 28.37 -0.50 -1.43
N GLN A 184 27.30 0.24 -1.73
CA GLN A 184 26.10 0.33 -0.89
C GLN A 184 24.98 -0.60 -1.36
N THR A 185 25.17 -1.30 -2.48
CA THR A 185 24.19 -2.22 -3.05
C THR A 185 24.30 -3.57 -2.35
N TYR A 186 23.16 -4.07 -1.86
CA TYR A 186 23.06 -5.40 -1.28
C TYR A 186 22.93 -6.48 -2.34
N LYS A 187 23.51 -7.65 -2.09
CA LYS A 187 23.33 -8.86 -2.92
C LYS A 187 23.01 -10.04 -2.03
N LEU A 188 22.19 -10.97 -2.52
CA LEU A 188 21.86 -12.19 -1.79
C LEU A 188 23.11 -13.05 -1.58
N ASP A 189 23.37 -13.41 -0.33
CA ASP A 189 24.36 -14.40 0.08
C ASP A 189 23.66 -15.77 0.21
N THR A 190 23.87 -16.62 -0.79
CA THR A 190 23.25 -17.95 -0.84
C THR A 190 23.78 -18.92 0.21
N ASP A 191 25.01 -18.71 0.71
CA ASP A 191 25.64 -19.59 1.70
C ASP A 191 25.11 -19.32 3.11
N ARG A 192 24.64 -18.09 3.35
CA ARG A 192 23.98 -17.67 4.61
C ARG A 192 22.46 -17.57 4.51
N THR A 193 21.87 -18.09 3.44
CA THR A 193 20.41 -18.16 3.24
C THR A 193 19.89 -19.57 3.49
N TYR A 194 18.81 -19.72 4.26
CA TYR A 194 18.29 -21.03 4.67
C TYR A 194 16.78 -20.99 4.91
N PHE A 195 16.14 -22.17 4.99
CA PHE A 195 14.70 -22.24 5.28
C PHE A 195 14.40 -21.93 6.74
N GLY A 196 13.50 -20.98 6.96
CA GLY A 196 12.85 -20.76 8.25
C GLY A 196 11.77 -21.80 8.55
N PRO A 197 10.85 -21.48 9.48
CA PRO A 197 9.60 -22.22 9.69
C PRO A 197 8.80 -22.46 8.40
N THR A 198 8.01 -23.52 8.41
CA THR A 198 7.03 -23.80 7.36
C THR A 198 5.72 -24.15 8.04
N LYS A 199 4.59 -23.78 7.43
CA LYS A 199 3.25 -24.10 7.94
C LYS A 199 2.36 -24.56 6.80
N ALA A 200 1.52 -25.56 7.07
CA ALA A 200 0.56 -26.07 6.11
C ALA A 200 -0.85 -25.98 6.69
N PHE A 201 -1.71 -25.20 6.04
CA PHE A 201 -3.10 -24.97 6.42
C PHE A 201 -4.04 -25.55 5.35
N PRO A 202 -5.35 -25.71 5.63
CA PRO A 202 -6.28 -26.26 4.65
C PRO A 202 -6.32 -25.53 3.30
N GLU A 203 -6.17 -24.20 3.30
CA GLU A 203 -6.35 -23.35 2.11
C GLU A 203 -5.05 -22.75 1.59
N ASN A 204 -3.94 -22.85 2.32
CA ASN A 204 -2.65 -22.33 1.91
C ASN A 204 -1.48 -23.05 2.58
N VAL A 205 -0.27 -22.80 2.07
CA VAL A 205 0.99 -23.13 2.73
C VAL A 205 1.87 -21.89 2.86
N ILE A 206 2.68 -21.85 3.91
CA ILE A 206 3.70 -20.83 4.13
C ILE A 206 5.07 -21.49 4.12
N ILE A 207 5.96 -20.96 3.28
CA ILE A 207 7.37 -21.34 3.21
C ILE A 207 8.20 -20.10 3.55
N GLU A 208 8.87 -20.10 4.70
CA GLU A 208 9.77 -19.01 5.10
C GLU A 208 11.19 -19.26 4.59
N SER A 209 11.79 -18.22 4.01
CA SER A 209 13.18 -18.16 3.57
C SER A 209 13.90 -17.05 4.35
N ASP A 210 14.89 -17.42 5.15
CA ASP A 210 15.74 -16.48 5.87
C ASP A 210 16.85 -16.04 4.92
N GLU A 211 16.61 -14.96 4.17
CA GLU A 211 17.49 -14.45 3.12
C GLU A 211 18.50 -13.46 3.71
N THR A 212 19.78 -13.79 3.61
CA THR A 212 20.87 -12.90 4.04
C THR A 212 21.37 -12.10 2.86
N PHE A 213 21.39 -10.77 2.98
CA PHE A 213 21.97 -9.89 1.97
C PHE A 213 23.24 -9.21 2.51
N GLU A 214 24.29 -9.22 1.70
CA GLU A 214 25.57 -8.61 2.04
C GLU A 214 25.90 -7.39 1.18
N ALA A 215 26.64 -6.45 1.77
CA ALA A 215 27.21 -5.29 1.09
C ALA A 215 28.69 -5.09 1.49
N ASP A 216 29.38 -4.16 0.84
CA ASP A 216 30.81 -3.92 1.08
C ASP A 216 31.10 -3.42 2.50
N ALA A 217 32.35 -3.62 2.96
CA ALA A 217 32.76 -3.41 4.35
C ALA A 217 32.58 -1.97 4.90
N GLY A 218 32.42 -0.98 4.02
CA GLY A 218 32.18 0.42 4.39
C GLY A 218 30.71 0.83 4.40
N ASN A 219 29.77 -0.09 4.14
CA ASN A 219 28.35 0.25 4.10
C ASN A 219 27.82 0.50 5.51
N THR A 220 27.28 1.70 5.76
CA THR A 220 26.64 2.12 7.01
C THR A 220 25.20 2.59 6.80
N THR A 221 24.57 2.24 5.68
CA THR A 221 23.30 2.84 5.24
C THR A 221 22.13 2.36 6.11
N VAL A 222 22.02 1.05 6.36
CA VAL A 222 20.98 0.48 7.22
C VAL A 222 21.49 0.42 8.67
N ASP A 223 21.26 1.49 9.41
CA ASP A 223 21.73 1.72 10.80
C ASP A 223 20.79 1.16 11.88
N THR A 224 19.70 0.52 11.47
CA THR A 224 18.70 -0.13 12.34
C THR A 224 19.00 -1.60 12.61
N VAL A 225 20.01 -2.17 11.96
CA VAL A 225 20.48 -3.54 12.19
C VAL A 225 21.82 -3.55 12.94
N PRO A 226 22.18 -4.66 13.62
CA PRO A 226 23.45 -4.75 14.35
C PRO A 226 24.71 -4.62 13.49
N ASP A 227 24.67 -5.06 12.23
CA ASP A 227 25.77 -4.92 11.27
C ASP A 227 25.19 -4.55 9.90
N SER A 228 25.35 -3.29 9.49
CA SER A 228 24.85 -2.76 8.21
C SER A 228 25.43 -3.48 6.99
N ARG A 229 26.52 -4.23 7.11
CA ARG A 229 27.11 -4.98 5.99
C ARG A 229 26.36 -6.29 5.72
N SER A 230 25.51 -6.73 6.63
CA SER A 230 24.82 -8.02 6.57
C SER A 230 23.42 -7.90 7.15
N ILE A 231 22.42 -7.75 6.28
CA ILE A 231 21.01 -7.70 6.68
C ILE A 231 20.35 -9.06 6.45
N GLN A 232 19.39 -9.40 7.31
CA GLN A 232 18.56 -10.59 7.15
C GLN A 232 17.10 -10.18 6.93
N LEU A 233 16.53 -10.65 5.83
CA LEU A 233 15.12 -10.54 5.51
C LEU A 233 14.51 -11.93 5.49
N ARG A 234 13.56 -12.19 6.38
CA ARG A 234 12.79 -13.42 6.37
C ARG A 234 11.63 -13.22 5.42
N ILE A 235 11.58 -13.95 4.32
CA ILE A 235 10.54 -13.82 3.29
C ILE A 235 9.58 -14.97 3.44
N MET A 236 8.30 -14.67 3.64
CA MET A 236 7.24 -15.66 3.68
C MET A 236 6.61 -15.77 2.30
N TYR A 237 6.74 -16.93 1.67
CA TYR A 237 6.00 -17.27 0.46
C TYR A 237 4.69 -17.95 0.84
N ASN A 238 3.57 -17.29 0.57
CA ASN A 238 2.24 -17.83 0.81
C ASN A 238 1.63 -18.31 -0.52
N ILE A 239 1.30 -19.60 -0.58
CA ILE A 239 0.65 -20.19 -1.75
C ILE A 239 -0.72 -20.67 -1.34
N ALA A 240 -1.75 -20.04 -1.88
CA ALA A 240 -3.15 -20.22 -1.51
C ALA A 240 -3.99 -20.78 -2.66
N GLN A 241 -5.03 -21.52 -2.30
CA GLN A 241 -6.07 -21.92 -3.23
C GLN A 241 -6.91 -20.66 -3.59
N PRO A 242 -7.07 -20.31 -4.89
CA PRO A 242 -8.02 -19.26 -5.27
C PRO A 242 -9.43 -19.64 -4.84
N PRO A 243 -10.31 -18.65 -4.57
CA PRO A 243 -11.73 -18.88 -4.30
C PRO A 243 -12.38 -19.76 -5.38
N ASP A 244 -13.26 -20.66 -4.95
CA ASP A 244 -14.10 -21.52 -5.82
C ASP A 244 -15.59 -21.20 -5.64
N ASP A 245 -15.90 -19.91 -5.48
CA ASP A 245 -17.25 -19.46 -5.24
C ASP A 245 -18.01 -19.34 -6.57
N LYS A 246 -18.77 -20.38 -6.91
CA LYS A 246 -19.52 -20.47 -8.17
C LYS A 246 -20.57 -19.37 -8.33
N ASP A 247 -20.92 -18.72 -7.23
CA ASP A 247 -21.90 -17.63 -7.19
C ASP A 247 -21.23 -16.24 -7.35
N TYR A 248 -19.89 -16.13 -7.34
CA TYR A 248 -19.21 -14.86 -7.55
C TYR A 248 -19.29 -14.44 -9.02
N MET A 249 -19.83 -13.25 -9.25
CA MET A 249 -19.83 -12.62 -10.56
C MET A 249 -18.91 -11.40 -10.54
N PRO A 250 -17.88 -11.35 -11.41
CA PRO A 250 -17.08 -10.14 -11.58
C PRO A 250 -17.94 -8.93 -11.96
N ARG A 251 -17.56 -7.73 -11.51
CA ARG A 251 -18.23 -6.48 -11.90
C ARG A 251 -17.29 -5.63 -12.73
N LEU A 252 -17.79 -5.09 -13.83
CA LEU A 252 -17.03 -4.22 -14.72
C LEU A 252 -16.77 -2.88 -14.04
N TYR A 253 -15.54 -2.40 -14.16
CA TYR A 253 -15.09 -1.09 -13.71
C TYR A 253 -15.78 0.06 -14.48
N ASP A 254 -15.97 1.19 -13.81
CA ASP A 254 -16.45 2.44 -14.39
C ASP A 254 -15.61 3.59 -13.82
N ALA A 255 -14.99 4.39 -14.70
CA ALA A 255 -14.03 5.41 -14.31
C ALA A 255 -14.61 6.56 -13.48
N ARG A 256 -15.95 6.66 -13.39
CA ARG A 256 -16.65 7.63 -12.53
C ARG A 256 -16.72 7.16 -11.07
N LEU A 257 -16.30 5.93 -10.78
CA LEU A 257 -16.37 5.29 -9.47
C LEU A 257 -14.98 4.83 -9.04
N GLY A 258 -14.62 5.17 -7.80
CA GLY A 258 -13.30 4.91 -7.22
C GLY A 258 -13.10 3.50 -6.72
N PHE A 259 -13.04 2.52 -7.63
CA PHE A 259 -12.67 1.15 -7.32
C PHE A 259 -11.33 0.79 -7.95
N VAL A 260 -10.54 -0.02 -7.25
CA VAL A 260 -9.33 -0.62 -7.81
C VAL A 260 -9.70 -1.55 -8.95
N ALA A 261 -8.99 -1.43 -10.07
CA ALA A 261 -9.20 -2.24 -11.25
C ALA A 261 -8.17 -3.37 -11.35
N SER A 262 -8.62 -4.56 -11.74
CA SER A 262 -7.80 -5.64 -12.26
C SER A 262 -7.91 -5.64 -13.80
N PRO A 263 -6.91 -5.10 -14.52
CA PRO A 263 -7.01 -4.90 -15.95
C PRO A 263 -6.70 -6.15 -16.77
N TYR A 264 -7.40 -6.31 -17.89
CA TYR A 264 -7.09 -7.33 -18.89
C TYR A 264 -7.56 -6.91 -20.30
N LEU A 265 -6.97 -7.54 -21.31
CA LEU A 265 -7.35 -7.42 -22.72
C LEU A 265 -8.18 -8.63 -23.15
N LYS A 266 -9.35 -8.38 -23.74
CA LYS A 266 -10.36 -9.41 -24.09
C LYS A 266 -10.38 -9.71 -25.60
N TYR A 267 -9.59 -10.66 -26.07
CA TYR A 267 -9.58 -11.15 -27.45
C TYR A 267 -10.76 -12.07 -27.79
N GLY A 268 -11.97 -11.53 -27.68
CA GLY A 268 -13.22 -12.26 -27.94
C GLY A 268 -13.99 -11.76 -29.16
N ASP A 269 -13.78 -10.51 -29.57
CA ASP A 269 -14.51 -9.89 -30.68
C ASP A 269 -13.71 -8.74 -31.31
N ASP A 270 -13.09 -8.98 -32.45
CA ASP A 270 -12.23 -8.01 -33.15
C ASP A 270 -13.01 -6.81 -33.72
N ARG A 271 -14.36 -6.83 -33.66
CA ARG A 271 -15.20 -5.70 -34.07
C ARG A 271 -15.32 -4.63 -32.98
N LYS A 272 -15.00 -4.96 -31.72
CA LYS A 272 -14.96 -3.98 -30.64
C LYS A 272 -13.71 -3.12 -30.78
N VAL A 273 -13.90 -1.80 -30.75
CA VAL A 273 -12.79 -0.83 -30.80
C VAL A 273 -11.97 -0.90 -29.51
N ASP A 274 -12.63 -1.06 -28.37
CA ASP A 274 -11.98 -1.22 -27.08
C ASP A 274 -11.96 -2.70 -26.68
N GLN A 275 -10.74 -3.21 -26.51
CA GLN A 275 -10.46 -4.57 -26.04
C GLN A 275 -10.08 -4.57 -24.56
N ASN A 276 -9.86 -3.41 -23.94
CA ASN A 276 -9.61 -3.30 -22.51
C ASN A 276 -10.90 -3.63 -21.77
N ALA A 277 -10.76 -4.44 -20.74
CA ALA A 277 -11.80 -4.67 -19.77
C ALA A 277 -11.16 -4.77 -18.40
N ASN A 278 -11.81 -4.15 -17.43
CA ASN A 278 -11.30 -4.04 -16.07
C ASN A 278 -12.40 -4.59 -15.17
N TYR A 279 -12.07 -5.57 -14.33
CA TYR A 279 -12.94 -5.94 -13.22
C TYR A 279 -12.57 -5.09 -12.01
N ILE A 280 -13.55 -4.71 -11.20
CA ILE A 280 -13.23 -4.13 -9.89
C ILE A 280 -12.72 -5.23 -8.96
N VAL A 281 -11.73 -4.91 -8.14
CA VAL A 281 -11.33 -5.74 -7.00
C VAL A 281 -12.37 -5.55 -5.91
N ARG A 282 -13.04 -6.62 -5.47
CA ARG A 282 -14.04 -6.55 -4.39
C ARG A 282 -14.26 -7.88 -3.69
N TRP A 283 -14.71 -7.81 -2.45
CA TRP A 283 -15.07 -8.97 -1.64
C TRP A 283 -16.44 -9.55 -2.02
N ASN A 284 -16.63 -10.86 -1.88
CA ASN A 284 -17.90 -11.53 -2.17
C ASN A 284 -18.92 -11.43 -1.01
N MET A 285 -19.46 -10.23 -0.73
CA MET A 285 -20.37 -10.00 0.40
C MET A 285 -21.85 -10.31 0.11
N GLN A 286 -22.16 -11.33 -0.69
CA GLN A 286 -23.56 -11.62 -1.06
C GLN A 286 -24.45 -11.83 0.18
N PRO A 287 -25.70 -11.35 0.16
CA PRO A 287 -26.64 -11.64 1.24
C PRO A 287 -26.91 -13.15 1.31
N SER A 288 -26.87 -13.71 2.52
CA SER A 288 -27.16 -15.13 2.78
C SER A 288 -28.59 -15.53 2.41
N ASP A 289 -29.53 -14.58 2.50
CA ASP A 289 -30.92 -14.75 2.04
C ASP A 289 -31.33 -13.54 1.19
N PRO A 290 -31.20 -13.64 -0.14
CA PRO A 290 -31.48 -12.53 -1.04
C PRO A 290 -32.98 -12.24 -1.22
N THR A 291 -33.87 -12.99 -0.56
CA THR A 291 -35.32 -12.74 -0.59
C THR A 291 -35.78 -11.77 0.50
N LYS A 292 -34.94 -11.55 1.53
CA LYS A 292 -35.21 -10.61 2.61
C LYS A 292 -34.71 -9.20 2.26
N PRO A 293 -35.33 -8.14 2.81
CA PRO A 293 -34.82 -6.79 2.67
C PRO A 293 -33.39 -6.62 3.20
N ILE A 294 -33.06 -7.35 4.26
CA ILE A 294 -31.72 -7.41 4.86
C ILE A 294 -31.45 -8.82 5.36
N SER A 295 -30.24 -9.33 5.11
CA SER A 295 -29.77 -10.59 5.69
C SER A 295 -28.26 -10.55 5.96
N PRO A 296 -27.70 -11.44 6.81
CA PRO A 296 -26.26 -11.49 7.05
C PRO A 296 -25.47 -11.75 5.77
N ALA A 297 -24.25 -11.23 5.65
CA ALA A 297 -23.34 -11.60 4.57
C ALA A 297 -23.06 -13.12 4.58
N LYS A 298 -23.09 -13.76 3.40
CA LYS A 298 -22.72 -15.16 3.20
C LYS A 298 -21.23 -15.38 3.49
N HIS A 299 -20.39 -14.43 3.05
CA HIS A 299 -18.95 -14.39 3.33
C HIS A 299 -18.60 -13.06 3.99
N PRO A 300 -18.74 -12.94 5.32
CA PRO A 300 -18.36 -11.72 6.02
C PRO A 300 -16.84 -11.52 5.99
N MET A 301 -16.40 -10.27 5.94
CA MET A 301 -15.01 -9.89 6.12
C MET A 301 -14.71 -9.85 7.61
N ILE A 302 -13.97 -10.84 8.11
CA ILE A 302 -13.65 -10.99 9.53
C ILE A 302 -12.23 -10.49 9.77
N PHE A 303 -12.10 -9.35 10.45
CA PHE A 303 -10.81 -8.81 10.90
C PHE A 303 -10.41 -9.39 12.26
N TRP A 304 -9.14 -9.70 12.41
CA TRP A 304 -8.50 -10.17 13.64
C TRP A 304 -7.52 -9.12 14.14
N LEU A 305 -7.79 -8.59 15.33
CA LEU A 305 -6.94 -7.60 15.98
C LEU A 305 -5.76 -8.31 16.63
N SER A 306 -4.57 -8.16 16.05
CA SER A 306 -3.32 -8.73 16.58
C SER A 306 -3.09 -8.28 18.02
N ASN A 307 -2.46 -9.12 18.84
CA ASN A 307 -2.01 -8.77 20.19
C ASN A 307 -0.88 -7.71 20.23
N THR A 308 -0.39 -7.26 19.07
CA THR A 308 0.57 -6.16 18.94
C THR A 308 -0.07 -4.78 19.10
N ILE A 309 -1.38 -4.65 18.86
CA ILE A 309 -2.10 -3.38 18.99
C ILE A 309 -2.22 -3.00 20.48
N PRO A 310 -1.73 -1.80 20.89
CA PRO A 310 -1.87 -1.32 22.27
C PRO A 310 -3.32 -1.33 22.74
N ASP A 311 -3.54 -1.79 23.98
CA ASP A 311 -4.88 -2.03 24.55
C ASP A 311 -5.78 -0.80 24.50
N GLU A 312 -5.21 0.40 24.68
CA GLU A 312 -5.91 1.67 24.62
C GLU A 312 -6.48 2.01 23.24
N TYR A 313 -5.91 1.47 22.16
CA TYR A 313 -6.33 1.76 20.79
C TYR A 313 -7.27 0.69 20.21
N ARG A 314 -7.28 -0.53 20.78
CA ARG A 314 -8.12 -1.64 20.29
C ARG A 314 -9.61 -1.29 20.16
N PRO A 315 -10.26 -0.60 21.12
CA PRO A 315 -11.67 -0.23 20.98
C PRO A 315 -11.93 0.70 19.79
N THR A 316 -11.02 1.65 19.56
CA THR A 316 -11.10 2.61 18.45
C THR A 316 -10.95 1.92 17.10
N VAL A 317 -9.94 1.05 16.95
CA VAL A 317 -9.72 0.26 15.74
C VAL A 317 -10.95 -0.61 15.44
N ARG A 318 -11.48 -1.30 16.46
CA ARG A 318 -12.68 -2.14 16.33
C ARG A 318 -13.91 -1.36 15.85
N ASP A 319 -14.19 -0.21 16.46
CA ASP A 319 -15.37 0.58 16.12
C ASP A 319 -15.27 1.23 14.72
N ALA A 320 -14.06 1.62 14.31
CA ALA A 320 -13.78 2.10 12.97
C ALA A 320 -14.15 1.04 11.91
N LEU A 321 -13.64 -0.18 12.04
CA LEU A 321 -13.96 -1.30 11.15
C LEU A 321 -15.48 -1.59 11.09
N LEU A 322 -16.12 -1.67 12.26
CA LEU A 322 -17.55 -1.99 12.34
C LEU A 322 -18.46 -0.90 11.76
N THR A 323 -17.97 0.35 11.65
CA THR A 323 -18.73 1.48 11.12
C THR A 323 -19.20 1.23 9.67
N TRP A 324 -18.44 0.48 8.88
CA TRP A 324 -18.80 0.13 7.51
C TRP A 324 -20.09 -0.67 7.36
N ASN A 325 -20.52 -1.41 8.39
CA ASN A 325 -21.82 -2.09 8.37
C ASN A 325 -22.97 -1.11 8.10
N LYS A 326 -22.87 0.16 8.52
CA LYS A 326 -23.89 1.18 8.23
C LYS A 326 -24.13 1.36 6.72
N ALA A 327 -23.09 1.23 5.89
CA ALA A 327 -23.22 1.34 4.44
C ALA A 327 -23.74 0.04 3.81
N PHE A 328 -23.26 -1.11 4.27
CA PHE A 328 -23.72 -2.41 3.79
C PHE A 328 -25.19 -2.70 4.11
N GLU A 329 -25.66 -2.28 5.29
CA GLU A 329 -27.06 -2.47 5.68
C GLU A 329 -28.01 -1.72 4.73
N LYS A 330 -27.59 -0.58 4.15
CA LYS A 330 -28.37 0.16 3.14
C LYS A 330 -28.52 -0.57 1.81
N VAL A 331 -27.65 -1.54 1.53
CA VAL A 331 -27.73 -2.39 0.33
C VAL A 331 -28.25 -3.79 0.64
N GLY A 332 -28.79 -4.00 1.86
CA GLY A 332 -29.43 -5.24 2.28
C GLY A 332 -28.49 -6.30 2.86
N ILE A 333 -27.26 -5.92 3.23
CA ILE A 333 -26.25 -6.83 3.78
C ILE A 333 -25.93 -6.41 5.22
N SER A 334 -26.33 -7.22 6.19
CA SER A 334 -25.96 -7.04 7.60
C SER A 334 -24.73 -7.89 7.95
N GLN A 335 -24.02 -7.55 9.03
CA GLN A 335 -22.86 -8.33 9.51
C GLN A 335 -21.79 -8.55 8.42
N ALA A 336 -21.66 -7.59 7.51
CA ALA A 336 -20.71 -7.62 6.40
C ALA A 336 -19.27 -7.59 6.91
N VAL A 337 -19.02 -6.74 7.91
CA VAL A 337 -17.74 -6.64 8.61
C VAL A 337 -17.89 -7.15 10.04
N GLN A 338 -16.97 -8.01 10.45
CA GLN A 338 -16.86 -8.53 11.81
C GLN A 338 -15.44 -8.31 12.34
N VAL A 339 -15.31 -8.18 13.66
CA VAL A 339 -14.01 -7.97 14.31
C VAL A 339 -13.85 -8.94 15.46
N ARG A 340 -12.71 -9.62 15.54
CA ARG A 340 -12.33 -10.56 16.59
C ARG A 340 -10.96 -10.18 17.12
N ASP A 341 -10.66 -10.61 18.33
CA ASP A 341 -9.29 -10.53 18.86
C ASP A 341 -8.52 -11.78 18.41
N GLN A 342 -7.24 -11.63 18.13
CA GLN A 342 -6.34 -12.76 17.91
C GLN A 342 -6.51 -13.80 19.06
N PRO A 343 -6.70 -15.09 18.74
CA PRO A 343 -6.82 -16.12 19.77
C PRO A 343 -5.46 -16.38 20.43
N ASP A 344 -5.49 -16.81 21.70
CA ASP A 344 -4.32 -17.34 22.39
C ASP A 344 -4.08 -18.81 21.98
N ASP A 345 -3.72 -19.01 20.70
CA ASP A 345 -3.40 -20.30 20.11
C ASP A 345 -2.01 -20.23 19.46
N PRO A 346 -1.02 -21.03 19.91
CA PRO A 346 0.32 -21.04 19.34
C PRO A 346 0.37 -21.52 17.88
N ASN A 347 -0.70 -22.15 17.37
CA ASN A 347 -0.80 -22.57 15.98
C ASN A 347 -1.47 -21.51 15.09
N TRP A 348 -2.05 -20.46 15.67
CA TRP A 348 -2.56 -19.32 14.92
C TRP A 348 -1.39 -18.54 14.34
N ASP A 349 -1.55 -18.09 13.10
CA ASP A 349 -0.53 -17.36 12.38
C ASP A 349 -1.17 -16.14 11.70
N PRO A 350 -0.62 -14.93 11.87
CA PRO A 350 -1.18 -13.74 11.24
C PRO A 350 -1.06 -13.72 9.71
N ASP A 351 -0.18 -14.55 9.14
CA ASP A 351 0.07 -14.68 7.71
C ASP A 351 -0.67 -15.89 7.09
N ASP A 352 -1.51 -16.60 7.86
CA ASP A 352 -2.48 -17.54 7.32
C ASP A 352 -3.59 -16.79 6.55
N ILE A 353 -3.73 -17.11 5.26
CA ILE A 353 -4.60 -16.38 4.32
C ILE A 353 -6.07 -16.35 4.77
N ARG A 354 -6.47 -17.29 5.64
CA ARG A 354 -7.83 -17.40 6.19
C ARG A 354 -8.17 -16.32 7.21
N TYR A 355 -7.19 -15.57 7.69
CA TYR A 355 -7.38 -14.50 8.68
C TYR A 355 -7.00 -13.16 8.09
N ASN A 356 -7.95 -12.21 8.09
CA ASN A 356 -7.62 -10.82 7.76
C ASN A 356 -7.10 -10.14 9.03
N VAL A 357 -5.85 -9.69 9.07
CA VAL A 357 -5.22 -9.26 10.33
C VAL A 357 -4.93 -7.77 10.33
N VAL A 358 -5.29 -7.11 11.43
CA VAL A 358 -4.82 -5.75 11.75
C VAL A 358 -3.61 -5.87 12.64
N ARG A 359 -2.46 -5.33 12.21
CA ARG A 359 -1.17 -5.40 12.90
C ARG A 359 -0.74 -4.02 13.35
N TRP A 360 -0.04 -3.97 14.49
CA TRP A 360 0.65 -2.77 14.94
C TRP A 360 2.16 -2.98 14.76
N VAL A 361 2.80 -2.10 14.01
CA VAL A 361 4.23 -2.14 13.72
C VAL A 361 4.93 -0.95 14.35
N THR A 362 6.24 -1.05 14.57
CA THR A 362 7.03 0.04 15.15
C THR A 362 8.35 0.14 14.40
N GLU A 363 8.53 1.27 13.74
CA GLU A 363 9.72 1.58 12.97
C GLU A 363 10.45 2.81 13.50
N ALA A 364 11.77 2.85 13.30
CA ALA A 364 12.58 4.05 13.53
C ALA A 364 12.51 5.03 12.35
N TYR A 365 12.28 4.51 11.13
CA TYR A 365 12.03 5.31 9.93
C TYR A 365 10.74 4.87 9.21
N PRO A 366 9.54 5.09 9.79
CA PRO A 366 8.28 4.80 9.13
C PRO A 366 8.23 5.40 7.73
N SER A 367 7.91 4.54 6.78
CA SER A 367 7.66 4.91 5.39
C SER A 367 6.17 5.13 5.10
N PHE A 368 5.31 4.55 5.96
CA PHE A 368 3.87 4.73 5.97
C PHE A 368 3.36 4.95 7.42
N GLY A 369 2.07 5.30 7.55
CA GLY A 369 1.38 5.48 8.83
C GLY A 369 0.36 4.36 9.01
N ALA A 370 -0.38 4.06 7.95
CA ALA A 370 -1.06 2.79 7.80
C ALA A 370 -1.09 2.36 6.33
N GLU A 371 -1.37 1.09 6.11
CA GLU A 371 -1.50 0.52 4.76
C GLU A 371 -2.41 -0.71 4.75
N ALA A 372 -3.38 -0.71 3.84
CA ALA A 372 -4.18 -1.88 3.54
C ALA A 372 -3.41 -2.95 2.75
N GLN A 373 -3.62 -4.21 3.11
CA GLN A 373 -3.04 -5.39 2.47
C GLN A 373 -4.16 -6.14 1.76
N TRP A 374 -3.91 -6.73 0.59
CA TRP A 374 -4.97 -7.39 -0.18
C TRP A 374 -4.47 -8.45 -1.16
N VAL A 375 -5.16 -9.59 -1.14
CA VAL A 375 -4.93 -10.71 -2.05
C VAL A 375 -6.23 -11.09 -2.74
N TYR A 376 -6.20 -11.07 -4.08
CA TYR A 376 -7.36 -11.29 -4.94
C TYR A 376 -7.06 -12.24 -6.11
N ASP A 377 -8.07 -12.86 -6.70
CA ASP A 377 -7.90 -13.63 -7.93
C ASP A 377 -7.89 -12.70 -9.16
N PRO A 378 -6.76 -12.51 -9.87
CA PRO A 378 -6.68 -11.61 -11.04
C PRO A 378 -7.53 -12.07 -12.24
N ARG A 379 -8.08 -13.28 -12.20
CA ARG A 379 -8.98 -13.77 -13.24
C ARG A 379 -10.38 -13.17 -13.09
N THR A 380 -10.83 -12.95 -11.86
CA THR A 380 -12.20 -12.58 -11.50
C THR A 380 -12.32 -11.21 -10.80
N GLY A 381 -11.25 -10.72 -10.16
CA GLY A 381 -11.30 -9.56 -9.25
C GLY A 381 -11.84 -9.89 -7.86
N GLU A 382 -12.02 -11.17 -7.52
CA GLU A 382 -12.51 -11.59 -6.21
C GLU A 382 -11.41 -11.44 -5.15
N LEU A 383 -11.61 -10.48 -4.24
CA LEU A 383 -10.80 -10.31 -3.05
C LEU A 383 -11.19 -11.36 -2.01
N PHE A 384 -10.20 -12.05 -1.43
CA PHE A 384 -10.45 -13.14 -0.48
C PHE A 384 -9.55 -13.11 0.76
N HIS A 385 -8.54 -12.24 0.78
CA HIS A 385 -7.77 -11.91 1.98
C HIS A 385 -7.39 -10.44 1.97
N THR A 386 -7.37 -9.84 3.15
CA THR A 386 -7.13 -8.42 3.35
C THR A 386 -6.48 -8.17 4.73
N GLY A 387 -5.98 -6.98 5.00
CA GLY A 387 -5.38 -6.67 6.30
C GLY A 387 -5.01 -5.20 6.44
N ILE A 388 -4.63 -4.77 7.63
CA ILE A 388 -4.19 -3.38 7.87
C ILE A 388 -2.90 -3.42 8.68
N LEU A 389 -1.86 -2.76 8.18
CA LEU A 389 -0.67 -2.44 8.96
C LEU A 389 -0.85 -1.04 9.53
N LEU A 390 -0.74 -0.87 10.85
CA LEU A 390 -0.75 0.41 11.54
C LEU A 390 0.62 0.64 12.16
N ASP A 391 1.34 1.67 11.74
CA ASP A 391 2.59 2.05 12.39
C ASP A 391 2.33 2.86 13.66
N ALA A 392 3.20 2.66 14.65
CA ALA A 392 3.12 3.28 15.94
C ALA A 392 3.19 4.82 15.89
N VAL A 393 3.71 5.40 14.81
CA VAL A 393 3.67 6.84 14.52
C VAL A 393 2.25 7.43 14.60
N GLU A 394 1.22 6.65 14.27
CA GLU A 394 -0.19 7.06 14.39
C GLU A 394 -0.62 7.27 15.86
N GLY A 395 -0.03 6.51 16.78
CA GLY A 395 -0.32 6.60 18.22
C GLY A 395 0.55 7.61 18.98
N TYR A 396 1.80 7.82 18.55
CA TYR A 396 2.77 8.51 19.40
C TYR A 396 2.52 10.00 19.62
N GLY A 397 1.93 10.70 18.65
CA GLY A 397 1.85 12.16 18.74
C GLY A 397 3.25 12.81 18.76
N THR A 398 3.33 14.01 18.20
CA THR A 398 4.56 14.68 17.75
C THR A 398 5.81 14.72 18.66
N PRO A 399 5.79 14.77 20.01
CA PRO A 399 7.00 14.99 20.80
C PRO A 399 7.83 13.72 20.95
N ALA A 400 7.18 12.56 21.17
CA ALA A 400 7.86 11.28 21.27
C ALA A 400 8.43 10.84 19.92
N SER A 401 7.74 11.15 18.83
CA SER A 401 8.19 10.81 17.48
C SER A 401 9.52 11.49 17.14
N TRP A 402 9.72 12.77 17.47
CA TRP A 402 10.98 13.46 17.16
C TRP A 402 12.17 12.97 18.01
N GLU A 403 11.98 12.71 19.31
CA GLU A 403 13.03 12.08 20.12
C GLU A 403 13.39 10.68 19.58
N TYR A 404 12.40 9.92 19.07
CA TYR A 404 12.62 8.64 18.40
C TYR A 404 13.39 8.78 17.07
N TYR A 405 13.12 9.84 16.30
CA TYR A 405 13.84 10.15 15.05
C TYR A 405 15.26 10.67 15.28
N VAL A 406 15.53 11.39 16.38
CA VAL A 406 16.75 12.21 16.56
C VAL A 406 17.70 11.71 17.67
N THR A 407 17.43 10.60 18.36
CA THR A 407 18.35 10.11 19.39
C THR A 407 19.77 9.80 18.85
N ALA A 408 20.76 10.55 19.34
CA ALA A 408 22.22 10.36 19.47
C ALA A 408 23.06 9.61 18.41
N THR A 409 22.53 9.11 17.28
CA THR A 409 23.31 8.27 16.33
C THR A 409 23.23 8.66 14.86
N ARG A 410 22.38 9.60 14.41
CA ARG A 410 21.84 9.51 13.03
C ARG A 410 21.96 10.80 12.21
N SER A 411 22.78 10.75 11.15
CA SER A 411 23.14 11.86 10.25
C SER A 411 22.27 11.97 8.97
N THR A 412 21.34 11.03 8.75
CA THR A 412 20.70 10.78 7.44
C THR A 412 19.26 11.30 7.29
N LEU A 413 18.66 11.90 8.31
CA LEU A 413 17.32 12.54 8.26
C LEU A 413 17.18 13.68 7.23
N ARG A 414 18.27 14.08 6.57
CA ARG A 414 18.31 15.23 5.65
C ARG A 414 17.56 15.07 4.32
N ARG A 415 17.10 13.87 3.91
CA ARG A 415 16.51 13.67 2.57
C ARG A 415 15.00 13.37 2.51
N GLY A 416 14.37 12.87 3.57
CA GLY A 416 12.97 12.37 3.49
C GLY A 416 11.89 13.37 3.92
N LEU A 417 12.18 14.27 4.87
CA LEU A 417 11.19 15.21 5.43
C LEU A 417 10.64 16.25 4.44
N LEU A 418 11.21 16.32 3.23
CA LEU A 418 10.82 17.27 2.18
C LEU A 418 10.12 16.61 0.97
N ALA A 419 9.75 15.32 1.06
CA ALA A 419 8.94 14.65 0.04
C ALA A 419 7.51 14.40 0.57
N PRO A 420 6.62 15.42 0.62
CA PRO A 420 5.27 15.33 1.17
C PRO A 420 4.28 14.51 0.31
N GLN A 421 4.78 13.70 -0.65
CA GLN A 421 3.95 13.01 -1.64
C GLN A 421 3.38 11.68 -1.17
N SER A 422 3.78 11.17 0.02
CA SER A 422 3.14 9.99 0.62
C SER A 422 2.09 10.40 1.65
N TYR A 423 0.96 9.67 1.68
CA TYR A 423 -0.16 9.90 2.62
C TYR A 423 0.32 10.04 4.06
N ALA A 424 1.13 9.08 4.48
CA ALA A 424 1.63 8.94 5.82
C ALA A 424 2.42 10.15 6.29
N MET A 425 3.39 10.59 5.48
CA MET A 425 4.20 11.76 5.81
C MET A 425 3.35 13.03 5.82
N GLY A 426 2.40 13.15 4.89
CA GLY A 426 1.46 14.26 4.87
C GLY A 426 0.50 14.27 6.05
N LYS A 427 -0.09 13.13 6.43
CA LYS A 427 -1.00 12.94 7.57
C LYS A 427 -0.27 13.16 8.89
N PHE A 428 0.96 12.63 9.00
CA PHE A 428 1.84 12.89 10.14
C PHE A 428 2.11 14.39 10.29
N ALA A 429 2.44 15.08 9.19
CA ALA A 429 2.64 16.54 9.19
C ALA A 429 1.37 17.29 9.62
N GLU A 430 0.18 16.86 9.17
CA GLU A 430 -1.10 17.45 9.60
C GLU A 430 -1.40 17.18 11.08
N ASN A 431 -1.11 15.98 11.57
CA ASN A 431 -1.27 15.64 12.99
C ASN A 431 -0.34 16.51 13.85
N ALA A 432 0.92 16.64 13.42
CA ALA A 432 1.95 17.47 14.04
C ALA A 432 1.57 18.94 14.06
N PHE A 433 1.18 19.49 12.91
CA PHE A 433 0.66 20.84 12.77
C PHE A 433 -0.51 21.07 13.72
N GLY A 434 -1.51 20.19 13.71
CA GLY A 434 -2.70 20.32 14.55
C GLY A 434 -2.37 20.36 16.04
N ARG A 435 -1.42 19.54 16.51
CA ARG A 435 -1.00 19.56 17.92
C ARG A 435 -0.28 20.86 18.30
N VAL A 436 0.63 21.33 17.45
CA VAL A 436 1.32 22.62 17.66
C VAL A 436 0.32 23.77 17.66
N ALA A 437 -0.53 23.84 16.64
CA ALA A 437 -1.51 24.89 16.47
C ALA A 437 -2.51 24.92 17.63
N LEU A 438 -3.10 23.78 18.00
CA LEU A 438 -4.02 23.70 19.13
C LEU A 438 -3.35 24.04 20.47
N THR A 439 -2.07 23.73 20.66
CA THR A 439 -1.31 24.11 21.86
C THR A 439 -1.10 25.63 21.94
N LEU A 440 -0.69 26.26 20.83
CA LEU A 440 -0.55 27.73 20.76
C LEU A 440 -1.88 28.44 20.88
N MET A 441 -2.93 27.83 20.35
CA MET A 441 -4.30 28.27 20.51
C MET A 441 -4.89 27.79 21.83
N ASP A 442 -4.13 27.39 22.86
CA ASP A 442 -4.61 27.00 24.19
C ASP A 442 -5.93 26.19 24.16
N ARG A 443 -5.92 25.15 23.31
CA ARG A 443 -7.02 24.22 22.99
C ARG A 443 -6.57 22.75 23.09
N MET A 444 -5.39 22.50 23.67
CA MET A 444 -4.79 21.17 23.78
C MET A 444 -4.56 20.84 25.26
N ASP A 445 -5.62 20.42 25.96
CA ASP A 445 -5.50 19.79 27.29
C ASP A 445 -5.28 18.27 27.16
N ALA A 446 -5.04 17.59 28.28
CA ALA A 446 -4.74 16.15 28.28
C ALA A 446 -5.88 15.30 27.70
N GLN A 447 -7.14 15.66 27.97
CA GLN A 447 -8.30 14.94 27.46
C GLN A 447 -8.44 15.15 25.95
N THR A 448 -8.29 16.38 25.48
CA THR A 448 -8.32 16.74 24.06
C THR A 448 -7.20 16.06 23.31
N GLN A 449 -5.99 16.02 23.88
CA GLN A 449 -4.86 15.31 23.30
C GLN A 449 -5.17 13.83 23.10
N HIS A 450 -5.70 13.16 24.12
CA HIS A 450 -6.04 11.74 24.02
C HIS A 450 -7.13 11.50 22.96
N GLN A 451 -8.22 12.25 23.00
CA GLN A 451 -9.31 12.10 22.02
C GLN A 451 -8.85 12.44 20.59
N TYR A 452 -7.99 13.44 20.43
CA TYR A 452 -7.41 13.82 19.14
C TYR A 452 -6.60 12.68 18.52
N THR A 453 -5.81 11.96 19.32
CA THR A 453 -5.09 10.76 18.87
C THR A 453 -6.06 9.64 18.50
N LEU A 454 -7.07 9.36 19.33
CA LEU A 454 -8.07 8.33 19.02
C LEU A 454 -8.85 8.64 17.72
N ASP A 455 -9.25 9.90 17.52
CA ASP A 455 -9.95 10.34 16.31
C ASP A 455 -9.05 10.25 15.06
N SER A 456 -7.74 10.50 15.21
CA SER A 456 -6.75 10.31 14.13
C SER A 456 -6.64 8.84 13.75
N ILE A 457 -6.41 7.95 14.72
CA ILE A 457 -6.34 6.49 14.49
C ILE A 457 -7.63 5.97 13.87
N ARG A 458 -8.78 6.45 14.36
CA ARG A 458 -10.09 6.11 13.78
C ARG A 458 -10.19 6.52 12.32
N SER A 459 -9.78 7.74 11.99
CA SER A 459 -9.78 8.26 10.62
C SER A 459 -8.89 7.40 9.71
N THR A 460 -7.73 6.99 10.20
CA THR A 460 -6.78 6.13 9.48
C THR A 460 -7.37 4.73 9.25
N VAL A 461 -7.91 4.07 10.29
CA VAL A 461 -8.51 2.73 10.14
C VAL A 461 -9.76 2.75 9.23
N LEU A 462 -10.58 3.80 9.29
CA LEU A 462 -11.71 3.97 8.37
C LEU A 462 -11.25 4.07 6.90
N HIS A 463 -10.13 4.75 6.67
CA HIS A 463 -9.52 4.90 5.35
C HIS A 463 -9.00 3.56 4.82
N GLU A 464 -8.12 2.88 5.57
CA GLU A 464 -7.53 1.61 5.14
C GLU A 464 -8.58 0.53 4.91
N SER A 465 -9.60 0.46 5.78
CA SER A 465 -10.70 -0.49 5.56
C SER A 465 -11.58 -0.18 4.35
N GLY A 466 -11.50 1.05 3.79
CA GLY A 466 -12.08 1.35 2.49
C GLY A 466 -11.32 0.70 1.34
N HIS A 467 -9.98 0.69 1.40
CA HIS A 467 -9.15 -0.08 0.47
C HIS A 467 -9.42 -1.58 0.59
N ASP A 468 -9.59 -2.13 1.79
CA ASP A 468 -10.01 -3.52 1.99
C ASP A 468 -11.37 -3.85 1.32
N MET A 469 -12.19 -2.85 0.99
CA MET A 469 -13.45 -3.02 0.23
C MET A 469 -13.30 -2.79 -1.27
N GLY A 470 -12.07 -2.52 -1.73
CA GLY A 470 -11.72 -2.29 -3.13
C GLY A 470 -11.71 -0.82 -3.55
N PHE A 471 -11.78 0.14 -2.62
CA PHE A 471 -11.83 1.56 -2.98
C PHE A 471 -10.46 2.13 -3.32
N GLN A 472 -10.44 3.11 -4.23
CA GLN A 472 -9.31 4.01 -4.48
C GLN A 472 -9.42 5.26 -3.61
N HIS A 473 -8.32 6.00 -3.49
CA HIS A 473 -8.35 7.35 -2.93
C HIS A 473 -9.31 8.25 -3.72
N ASN A 474 -9.94 9.20 -3.03
CA ASN A 474 -10.86 10.18 -3.63
C ASN A 474 -10.48 11.62 -3.24
N PHE A 475 -9.60 12.24 -4.02
CA PHE A 475 -8.99 13.55 -3.71
C PHE A 475 -9.87 14.76 -4.03
N ILE A 476 -10.99 14.57 -4.75
CA ILE A 476 -11.98 15.64 -4.98
C ILE A 476 -13.02 15.73 -3.86
N ALA A 477 -13.03 14.79 -2.91
CA ALA A 477 -14.09 14.64 -1.93
C ALA A 477 -14.26 15.83 -0.96
N ALA A 478 -13.30 16.76 -0.91
CA ALA A 478 -13.36 17.99 -0.10
C ALA A 478 -14.34 19.06 -0.62
N ILE A 479 -14.66 19.06 -1.92
CA ILE A 479 -15.28 20.23 -2.57
C ILE A 479 -16.80 20.35 -2.41
N ALA A 480 -17.44 19.42 -1.69
CA ALA A 480 -18.89 19.46 -1.49
C ALA A 480 -19.31 20.38 -0.33
N TYR A 481 -18.43 20.58 0.65
CA TYR A 481 -18.81 21.22 1.92
C TYR A 481 -18.33 22.68 1.98
N SER A 482 -19.16 23.57 2.51
CA SER A 482 -18.74 24.96 2.76
C SER A 482 -17.94 25.08 4.05
N ALA A 483 -17.19 26.18 4.22
CA ALA A 483 -16.54 26.51 5.50
C ALA A 483 -17.52 26.45 6.69
N LYS A 484 -18.74 26.98 6.54
CA LYS A 484 -19.77 26.95 7.59
C LYS A 484 -20.20 25.53 7.97
N ASN A 485 -20.23 24.61 7.01
CA ASN A 485 -20.51 23.20 7.29
C ASN A 485 -19.38 22.61 8.15
N LEU A 486 -18.13 22.83 7.75
CA LEU A 486 -16.95 22.29 8.45
C LEU A 486 -16.69 22.94 9.82
N GLN A 487 -17.19 24.15 10.03
CA GLN A 487 -17.20 24.85 11.33
C GLN A 487 -18.32 24.37 12.26
N SER A 488 -19.23 23.49 11.80
CA SER A 488 -20.36 22.99 12.58
C SER A 488 -20.11 21.57 13.09
N MET A 489 -19.96 21.42 14.42
CA MET A 489 -19.82 20.12 15.07
C MET A 489 -20.95 19.14 14.71
N HIS A 490 -22.21 19.61 14.70
CA HIS A 490 -23.36 18.77 14.33
C HIS A 490 -23.26 18.27 12.88
N PHE A 491 -22.82 19.12 11.95
CA PHE A 491 -22.64 18.71 10.57
C PHE A 491 -21.53 17.67 10.45
N THR A 492 -20.33 17.96 10.95
CA THR A 492 -19.16 17.09 10.78
C THR A 492 -19.30 15.75 11.51
N GLN A 493 -20.03 15.69 12.63
CA GLN A 493 -20.34 14.42 13.31
C GLN A 493 -21.28 13.51 12.50
N SER A 494 -22.04 14.06 11.54
CA SER A 494 -23.02 13.31 10.74
C SER A 494 -22.58 13.06 9.30
N GLN A 495 -21.86 14.01 8.70
CA GLN A 495 -21.44 13.98 7.29
C GLN A 495 -19.93 13.81 7.11
N GLY A 496 -19.15 13.89 8.19
CA GLY A 496 -17.69 13.99 8.12
C GLY A 496 -17.21 15.39 7.70
N VAL A 497 -15.90 15.52 7.57
CA VAL A 497 -15.19 16.70 7.03
C VAL A 497 -14.95 16.61 5.52
N ALA A 498 -15.10 15.42 4.93
CA ALA A 498 -15.08 15.18 3.49
C ALA A 498 -16.19 14.20 3.09
N THR A 499 -16.53 14.16 1.79
CA THR A 499 -17.59 13.27 1.29
C THR A 499 -17.22 11.79 1.30
N SER A 500 -15.92 11.48 1.41
CA SER A 500 -15.40 10.12 1.49
C SER A 500 -14.30 10.03 2.54
N VAL A 501 -14.22 8.89 3.23
CA VAL A 501 -13.06 8.54 4.06
C VAL A 501 -11.79 8.35 3.23
N MET A 502 -11.92 8.13 1.92
CA MET A 502 -10.81 7.95 0.98
C MET A 502 -10.10 9.26 0.59
N HIS A 503 -10.51 10.41 1.15
CA HIS A 503 -9.80 11.68 0.99
C HIS A 503 -8.62 11.78 1.95
N TYR A 504 -7.53 12.39 1.51
CA TYR A 504 -6.49 12.87 2.42
C TYR A 504 -6.91 14.19 3.04
N ALA A 505 -7.95 14.15 3.88
CA ALA A 505 -8.42 15.33 4.58
C ALA A 505 -7.35 15.84 5.57
N PRO A 506 -6.99 17.14 5.52
CA PRO A 506 -6.14 17.74 6.55
C PRO A 506 -6.90 17.82 7.88
N ILE A 507 -6.22 18.28 8.93
CA ILE A 507 -6.95 18.64 10.15
C ILE A 507 -7.96 19.75 9.82
N ASN A 508 -9.23 19.53 10.19
CA ASN A 508 -10.25 20.56 10.10
C ASN A 508 -10.10 21.56 11.26
N LEU A 509 -9.18 22.51 11.12
CA LEU A 509 -8.87 23.52 12.14
C LEU A 509 -9.27 24.93 11.68
N TRP A 510 -9.97 25.64 12.54
CA TRP A 510 -10.42 27.02 12.30
C TRP A 510 -9.94 28.01 13.37
N PRO A 511 -9.78 29.30 13.01
CA PRO A 511 -9.50 30.38 13.96
C PRO A 511 -10.50 30.42 15.12
N ARG A 512 -10.07 30.93 16.28
CA ARG A 512 -10.91 30.98 17.50
C ARG A 512 -12.22 31.76 17.37
N HIS A 513 -12.28 32.71 16.45
CA HIS A 513 -13.49 33.52 16.23
C HIS A 513 -14.52 32.83 15.34
N ASP A 514 -14.14 31.72 14.70
CA ASP A 514 -15.03 30.89 13.88
C ASP A 514 -15.60 29.71 14.70
N GLY A 515 -16.57 29.00 14.12
CA GLY A 515 -17.03 27.72 14.65
C GLY A 515 -15.99 26.62 14.46
N GLN A 516 -16.11 25.54 15.23
CA GLN A 516 -15.23 24.37 15.13
C GLN A 516 -16.05 23.08 14.99
N GLY A 517 -15.82 22.34 13.90
CA GLY A 517 -16.30 20.96 13.73
C GLY A 517 -15.36 19.92 14.34
N THR A 518 -15.55 18.64 14.01
CA THR A 518 -14.59 17.57 14.35
C THR A 518 -13.26 17.85 13.66
N TYR A 519 -12.14 17.49 14.29
CA TYR A 519 -10.81 17.71 13.73
C TYR A 519 -10.47 16.73 12.60
N TRP A 520 -11.03 15.51 12.66
CA TRP A 520 -10.75 14.41 11.74
C TRP A 520 -12.02 13.85 11.12
N GLN A 521 -11.84 13.08 10.04
CA GLN A 521 -12.89 12.28 9.40
C GLN A 521 -13.17 11.02 10.22
N THR A 522 -14.19 11.05 11.07
CA THR A 522 -14.50 9.95 12.00
C THR A 522 -15.77 9.16 11.64
N VAL A 523 -16.41 9.50 10.52
CA VAL A 523 -17.62 8.85 9.99
C VAL A 523 -17.52 8.67 8.48
N LEU A 524 -18.32 7.76 7.93
CA LEU A 524 -18.50 7.64 6.48
C LEU A 524 -19.22 8.86 5.92
N GLY A 525 -18.72 9.37 4.81
CA GLY A 525 -19.37 10.43 4.06
C GLY A 525 -20.34 9.89 2.99
N PRO A 526 -21.13 10.77 2.34
CA PRO A 526 -22.12 10.39 1.33
C PRO A 526 -21.55 9.61 0.14
N TYR A 527 -20.31 9.89 -0.28
CA TYR A 527 -19.65 9.16 -1.37
C TYR A 527 -19.40 7.70 -0.99
N ASP A 528 -19.02 7.41 0.26
CA ASP A 528 -18.75 6.03 0.71
C ASP A 528 -20.01 5.15 0.59
N TYR A 529 -21.17 5.68 1.00
CA TYR A 529 -22.46 5.00 0.82
C TYR A 529 -22.82 4.81 -0.65
N TYR A 530 -22.51 5.80 -1.49
CA TYR A 530 -22.75 5.76 -2.93
C TYR A 530 -21.89 4.70 -3.63
N ALA A 531 -20.60 4.64 -3.29
CA ALA A 531 -19.66 3.65 -3.78
C ALA A 531 -20.04 2.23 -3.32
N ILE A 532 -20.41 2.03 -2.04
CA ILE A 532 -20.91 0.73 -1.56
C ILE A 532 -22.17 0.29 -2.32
N ARG A 533 -23.11 1.19 -2.56
CA ARG A 533 -24.28 0.89 -3.40
C ARG A 533 -23.86 0.45 -4.79
N TRP A 534 -23.01 1.21 -5.45
CA TRP A 534 -22.59 0.88 -6.81
C TRP A 534 -21.76 -0.40 -6.88
N GLY A 535 -20.93 -0.70 -5.88
CA GLY A 535 -20.02 -1.85 -5.87
C GLY A 535 -20.59 -3.14 -5.30
N TYR A 536 -21.57 -3.07 -4.39
CA TYR A 536 -22.03 -4.24 -3.62
C TYR A 536 -23.55 -4.51 -3.70
N ALA A 537 -24.37 -3.55 -4.17
CA ALA A 537 -25.79 -3.82 -4.32
C ALA A 537 -26.05 -4.89 -5.40
N ARG A 538 -26.93 -5.83 -5.09
CA ARG A 538 -27.37 -6.90 -5.99
C ARG A 538 -28.24 -6.34 -7.12
N ILE A 539 -28.03 -6.83 -8.34
CA ILE A 539 -28.87 -6.55 -9.51
C ILE A 539 -29.64 -7.84 -9.87
N PRO A 540 -30.94 -7.95 -9.52
CA PRO A 540 -31.70 -9.17 -9.77
C PRO A 540 -31.75 -9.53 -11.26
N GLY A 541 -31.46 -10.80 -11.58
CA GLY A 541 -31.57 -11.34 -12.93
C GLY A 541 -30.33 -11.21 -13.82
N ALA A 542 -29.30 -10.48 -13.37
CA ALA A 542 -28.00 -10.46 -14.06
C ALA A 542 -27.32 -11.84 -13.96
N ARG A 543 -26.80 -12.33 -15.09
CA ARG A 543 -26.10 -13.63 -15.19
C ARG A 543 -24.66 -13.47 -15.70
N THR A 544 -24.38 -12.34 -16.32
CA THR A 544 -23.06 -11.95 -16.83
C THR A 544 -22.72 -10.54 -16.36
N PRO A 545 -21.42 -10.17 -16.26
CA PRO A 545 -21.02 -8.81 -15.93
C PRO A 545 -21.66 -7.76 -16.86
N GLU A 546 -21.82 -8.10 -18.14
CA GLU A 546 -22.46 -7.22 -19.13
C GLU A 546 -23.96 -6.96 -18.86
N ASP A 547 -24.68 -7.88 -18.21
CA ASP A 547 -26.10 -7.70 -17.86
C ASP A 547 -26.30 -6.58 -16.81
N GLU A 548 -25.28 -6.28 -16.00
CA GLU A 548 -25.35 -5.25 -14.96
C GLU A 548 -25.22 -3.83 -15.54
N VAL A 549 -24.54 -3.68 -16.69
CA VAL A 549 -24.11 -2.39 -17.26
C VAL A 549 -25.24 -1.36 -17.36
N PRO A 550 -26.45 -1.67 -17.86
CA PRO A 550 -27.53 -0.68 -17.95
C PRO A 550 -27.97 -0.13 -16.58
N THR A 551 -27.94 -0.97 -15.54
CA THR A 551 -28.30 -0.55 -14.18
C THR A 551 -27.15 0.19 -13.51
N LEU A 552 -25.92 -0.28 -13.66
CA LEU A 552 -24.72 0.38 -13.14
C LEU A 552 -24.54 1.77 -13.74
N ASN A 553 -24.74 1.94 -15.05
CA ASN A 553 -24.71 3.26 -15.70
C ASN A 553 -25.77 4.21 -15.15
N ARG A 554 -26.97 3.71 -14.85
CA ARG A 554 -28.03 4.52 -14.24
C ARG A 554 -27.67 4.93 -12.81
N TRP A 555 -27.10 4.02 -12.02
CA TRP A 555 -26.67 4.32 -10.65
C TRP A 555 -25.50 5.29 -10.62
N ALA A 556 -24.58 5.17 -11.59
CA ALA A 556 -23.47 6.08 -11.78
C ALA A 556 -23.89 7.49 -12.23
N GLY A 557 -25.12 7.67 -12.73
CA GLY A 557 -25.58 8.93 -13.34
C GLY A 557 -25.62 10.15 -12.41
N ASP A 558 -25.45 9.95 -11.11
CA ASP A 558 -25.39 11.01 -10.10
C ASP A 558 -23.95 11.49 -9.82
N TRP A 559 -22.94 10.95 -10.53
CA TRP A 559 -21.50 11.23 -10.35
C TRP A 559 -21.12 12.72 -10.38
N SER A 560 -21.91 13.57 -11.07
CA SER A 560 -21.65 15.00 -11.20
C SER A 560 -22.14 15.83 -10.01
N LYS A 561 -22.91 15.22 -9.08
CA LYS A 561 -23.30 15.88 -7.82
C LYS A 561 -22.05 16.03 -6.95
N PRO A 562 -21.83 17.19 -6.29
CA PRO A 562 -20.64 17.40 -5.45
C PRO A 562 -20.41 16.29 -4.41
N ASP A 563 -21.48 15.72 -3.85
CA ASP A 563 -21.42 14.64 -2.86
C ASP A 563 -20.87 13.31 -3.41
N TYR A 564 -20.86 13.13 -4.74
CA TYR A 564 -20.60 11.85 -5.41
C TYR A 564 -19.47 11.92 -6.46
N MET A 565 -18.73 13.02 -6.50
CA MET A 565 -17.59 13.18 -7.41
C MET A 565 -16.42 12.27 -7.02
N PHE A 566 -15.64 11.88 -8.02
CA PHE A 566 -14.47 11.03 -7.87
C PHE A 566 -13.26 11.57 -8.62
N ALA A 567 -12.10 11.58 -7.97
CA ALA A 567 -10.79 11.80 -8.57
C ALA A 567 -9.72 10.96 -7.86
N SER A 568 -8.92 10.25 -8.64
CA SER A 568 -7.98 9.21 -8.21
C SER A 568 -6.55 9.74 -8.01
N ASP A 569 -5.62 8.87 -7.59
CA ASP A 569 -4.18 9.12 -7.50
C ASP A 569 -3.56 9.71 -8.77
N GLU A 570 -4.06 9.29 -9.93
CA GLU A 570 -3.58 9.83 -11.20
C GLU A 570 -3.88 11.32 -11.31
N ASP A 571 -5.00 11.80 -10.74
CA ASP A 571 -5.50 13.16 -10.90
C ASP A 571 -4.87 14.17 -9.92
N VAL A 572 -4.04 13.71 -8.96
CA VAL A 572 -3.36 14.56 -7.96
C VAL A 572 -1.83 14.55 -8.09
N SER A 573 -1.28 13.56 -8.80
CA SER A 573 0.17 13.42 -8.94
C SER A 573 0.75 14.31 -10.05
N TRP A 574 1.47 15.36 -9.70
CA TRP A 574 2.17 16.22 -10.67
C TRP A 574 3.20 15.48 -11.54
N ALA A 575 3.71 14.34 -11.08
CA ALA A 575 4.76 13.59 -11.76
C ALA A 575 4.31 12.94 -13.08
N ASN A 576 3.01 12.73 -13.29
CA ASN A 576 2.45 12.09 -14.49
C ASN A 576 1.81 13.07 -15.49
N GLY A 577 1.73 14.37 -15.16
CA GLY A 577 1.12 15.42 -15.98
C GLY A 577 -0.42 15.40 -16.05
N HIS A 578 -1.09 14.59 -15.23
CA HIS A 578 -2.56 14.51 -15.15
C HIS A 578 -3.15 15.41 -14.03
N ALA A 579 -2.35 15.81 -13.06
CA ALA A 579 -2.74 16.75 -12.01
C ALA A 579 -2.90 18.17 -12.56
N VAL A 580 -4.02 18.41 -13.24
CA VAL A 580 -4.37 19.71 -13.85
C VAL A 580 -5.53 20.40 -13.13
N ASP A 581 -6.32 19.65 -12.35
CA ASP A 581 -7.51 20.16 -11.67
C ASP A 581 -7.18 20.62 -10.25
N PRO A 582 -7.19 21.93 -9.95
CA PRO A 582 -6.82 22.46 -8.64
C PRO A 582 -7.86 22.18 -7.54
N ARG A 583 -8.94 21.49 -7.86
CA ARG A 583 -9.91 20.96 -6.89
C ARG A 583 -9.48 19.61 -6.33
N VAL A 584 -8.60 18.91 -7.04
CA VAL A 584 -8.08 17.59 -6.72
C VAL A 584 -6.72 17.77 -6.07
N GLU A 585 -6.70 17.72 -4.75
CA GLU A 585 -5.50 18.04 -3.98
C GLU A 585 -5.35 17.13 -2.78
N TRP A 586 -4.09 16.86 -2.41
CA TRP A 586 -3.82 16.34 -1.08
C TRP A 586 -4.06 17.43 -0.04
N PHE A 587 -4.72 17.08 1.06
CA PHE A 587 -4.83 17.95 2.25
C PHE A 587 -5.52 19.31 2.01
N ASN A 588 -6.53 19.35 1.13
CA ASN A 588 -7.41 20.51 0.98
C ASN A 588 -8.78 20.32 1.67
N LEU A 589 -9.47 21.44 1.93
CA LEU A 589 -10.85 21.45 2.41
C LEU A 589 -11.69 22.52 1.71
N THR A 590 -13.00 22.27 1.76
CA THR A 590 -14.10 23.16 1.34
C THR A 590 -14.32 23.29 -0.17
N ASN A 591 -15.52 23.75 -0.51
CA ASN A 591 -15.93 24.15 -1.85
C ASN A 591 -15.39 25.53 -2.30
N ASP A 592 -14.67 26.24 -1.43
CA ASP A 592 -13.92 27.46 -1.75
C ASP A 592 -12.49 27.32 -1.25
N THR A 593 -11.73 26.42 -1.88
CA THR A 593 -10.38 26.03 -1.45
C THR A 593 -9.45 27.23 -1.28
N LEU A 594 -9.44 28.19 -2.21
CA LEU A 594 -8.64 29.42 -2.07
C LEU A 594 -9.06 30.26 -0.86
N GLY A 595 -10.36 30.33 -0.54
CA GLY A 595 -10.85 31.01 0.66
C GLY A 595 -10.37 30.32 1.94
N TRP A 596 -10.47 28.99 2.00
CA TRP A 596 -9.93 28.19 3.09
C TRP A 596 -8.41 28.36 3.24
N CYS A 597 -7.65 28.28 2.14
CA CYS A 597 -6.20 28.52 2.14
C CYS A 597 -5.87 29.92 2.69
N GLY A 598 -6.59 30.97 2.31
CA GLY A 598 -6.42 32.31 2.88
C GLY A 598 -6.61 32.34 4.40
N THR A 599 -7.61 31.63 4.92
CA THR A 599 -7.81 31.47 6.38
C THR A 599 -6.64 30.73 7.04
N GLN A 600 -6.20 29.61 6.46
CA GLN A 600 -5.08 28.82 7.00
C GLN A 600 -3.76 29.59 6.97
N LEU A 601 -3.45 30.30 5.87
CA LEU A 601 -2.25 31.14 5.74
C LEU A 601 -2.23 32.23 6.81
N GLY A 602 -3.32 32.98 6.99
CA GLY A 602 -3.40 34.02 8.01
C GLY A 602 -3.29 33.49 9.45
N MET A 603 -3.96 32.37 9.74
CA MET A 603 -3.87 31.71 11.05
C MET A 603 -2.45 31.21 11.32
N THR A 604 -1.88 30.46 10.39
CA THR A 604 -0.57 29.82 10.54
C THR A 604 0.55 30.85 10.60
N GLN A 605 0.49 31.93 9.81
CA GLN A 605 1.42 33.06 9.93
C GLN A 605 1.39 33.67 11.34
N SER A 606 0.19 33.88 11.88
CA SER A 606 0.03 34.42 13.24
C SER A 606 0.64 33.48 14.29
N LEU A 607 0.45 32.17 14.14
CA LEU A 607 1.02 31.15 15.03
C LEU A 607 2.56 31.09 14.94
N MET A 608 3.13 31.18 13.73
CA MET A 608 4.58 31.21 13.53
C MET A 608 5.24 32.40 14.26
N HIS A 609 4.57 33.55 14.35
CA HIS A 609 5.11 34.73 15.04
C HIS A 609 5.15 34.64 16.57
N VAL A 610 4.44 33.67 17.16
CA VAL A 610 4.29 33.52 18.61
C VAL A 610 4.76 32.16 19.13
N VAL A 611 5.42 31.34 18.29
CA VAL A 611 5.89 30.01 18.68
C VAL A 611 6.87 30.06 19.87
N ASP A 612 7.72 31.08 19.91
CA ASP A 612 8.70 31.38 20.99
C ASP A 612 8.03 31.76 22.32
N GLN A 613 6.74 32.03 22.33
CA GLN A 613 5.99 32.33 23.56
C GLN A 613 5.59 31.05 24.32
N ARG A 614 5.65 29.88 23.67
CA ARG A 614 5.23 28.60 24.24
C ARG A 614 6.32 27.51 24.19
N TRP A 615 7.32 27.67 23.32
CA TRP A 615 8.48 26.79 23.25
C TRP A 615 9.80 27.56 23.31
N PRO A 616 10.88 26.90 23.80
CA PRO A 616 10.85 25.66 24.55
C PRO A 616 10.26 25.86 25.96
N GLN A 617 9.72 24.81 26.56
CA GLN A 617 9.39 24.84 27.98
C GLN A 617 10.68 24.97 28.82
N PRO A 618 10.63 25.57 30.02
CA PRO A 618 11.81 25.70 30.87
C PRO A 618 12.51 24.34 31.08
N GLY A 619 13.80 24.27 30.71
CA GLY A 619 14.60 23.05 30.80
C GLY A 619 14.68 22.21 29.52
N HIS A 620 13.98 22.58 28.45
CA HIS A 620 14.01 21.89 27.16
C HIS A 620 14.91 22.62 26.13
N ALA A 621 15.40 21.91 25.12
CA ALA A 621 16.22 22.47 24.05
C ALA A 621 15.41 23.34 23.06
N TYR A 622 16.05 24.34 22.47
CA TYR A 622 15.47 25.21 21.42
C TYR A 622 15.01 24.45 20.16
N GLU A 623 15.45 23.21 20.00
CA GLU A 623 15.01 22.34 18.91
C GLU A 623 13.48 22.12 18.90
N GLN A 624 12.83 22.08 20.07
CA GLN A 624 11.37 21.97 20.14
C GLN A 624 10.67 23.16 19.48
N GLU A 625 11.22 24.36 19.63
CA GLU A 625 10.72 25.57 18.99
C GLU A 625 10.94 25.52 17.48
N ARG A 626 12.14 25.11 17.03
CA ARG A 626 12.44 24.91 15.60
C ARG A 626 11.48 23.93 14.95
N ASN A 627 11.18 22.81 15.61
CA ASN A 627 10.29 21.79 15.07
C ASN A 627 8.84 22.27 15.04
N ALA A 628 8.37 22.93 16.10
CA ALA A 628 7.04 23.53 16.11
C ALA A 628 6.88 24.55 14.98
N TYR A 629 7.88 25.42 14.78
CA TYR A 629 7.92 26.34 13.64
C TYR A 629 7.92 25.60 12.30
N GLY A 630 8.72 24.54 12.17
CA GLY A 630 8.80 23.73 10.95
C GLY A 630 7.45 23.11 10.55
N TRP A 631 6.69 22.56 11.49
CA TRP A 631 5.36 22.01 11.21
C TRP A 631 4.35 23.06 10.78
N LEU A 632 4.39 24.25 11.40
CA LEU A 632 3.59 25.40 10.96
C LEU A 632 4.00 25.81 9.53
N LEU A 633 5.30 25.88 9.24
CA LEU A 633 5.80 26.27 7.93
C LEU A 633 5.41 25.27 6.83
N VAL A 634 5.48 23.96 7.11
CA VAL A 634 5.05 22.92 6.14
C VAL A 634 3.57 23.08 5.80
N HIS A 635 2.71 23.28 6.79
CA HIS A 635 1.28 23.51 6.55
C HIS A 635 1.02 24.85 5.83
N TYR A 636 1.78 25.90 6.16
CA TYR A 636 1.72 27.21 5.49
C TYR A 636 2.02 27.09 3.99
N LEU A 637 3.17 26.49 3.64
CA LEU A 637 3.61 26.33 2.25
C LEU A 637 2.69 25.42 1.44
N ARG A 638 1.95 24.51 2.07
CA ARG A 638 0.97 23.67 1.38
C ARG A 638 -0.16 24.47 0.76
N CYS A 639 -0.65 25.50 1.45
CA CYS A 639 -1.68 26.39 0.90
C CYS A 639 -1.16 27.23 -0.27
N ASP A 640 0.13 27.58 -0.26
CA ASP A 640 0.78 28.27 -1.38
C ASP A 640 0.85 27.36 -2.62
N ASP A 641 1.19 26.08 -2.44
CA ASP A 641 1.24 25.08 -3.53
C ASP A 641 -0.14 24.86 -4.16
N ILE A 642 -1.17 24.67 -3.33
CA ILE A 642 -2.57 24.57 -3.78
C ILE A 642 -2.98 25.84 -4.54
N ALA A 643 -2.64 27.02 -4.04
CA ALA A 643 -2.96 28.28 -4.73
C ALA A 643 -2.25 28.39 -6.09
N LEU A 644 -1.00 27.91 -6.19
CA LEU A 644 -0.27 27.89 -7.45
C LEU A 644 -0.96 27.03 -8.51
N HIS A 645 -1.55 25.89 -8.14
CA HIS A 645 -2.26 24.99 -9.06
C HIS A 645 -3.45 25.67 -9.77
N PHE A 646 -4.08 26.67 -9.15
CA PHE A 646 -5.16 27.43 -9.79
C PHE A 646 -4.67 28.27 -10.99
N ILE A 647 -3.38 28.61 -11.07
CA ILE A 647 -2.82 29.44 -12.15
C ILE A 647 -2.49 28.56 -13.35
N GLY A 648 -3.32 28.65 -14.40
CA GLY A 648 -3.17 27.84 -15.61
C GLY A 648 -3.73 26.41 -15.49
N GLY A 649 -4.43 26.09 -14.40
CA GLY A 649 -5.10 24.81 -14.22
C GLY A 649 -6.38 24.64 -15.05
N GLU A 650 -6.90 23.42 -15.08
CA GLU A 650 -8.10 23.01 -15.82
C GLU A 650 -8.99 22.09 -14.97
N TYR A 651 -10.28 22.38 -14.89
CA TYR A 651 -11.25 21.48 -14.28
C TYR A 651 -11.46 20.23 -15.13
N LEU A 652 -11.19 19.07 -14.53
CA LEU A 652 -11.35 17.76 -15.15
C LEU A 652 -12.78 17.24 -14.94
N SER A 653 -13.29 16.52 -15.95
CA SER A 653 -14.59 15.87 -15.91
C SER A 653 -14.52 14.48 -16.53
N ARG A 654 -14.97 13.48 -15.75
CA ARG A 654 -15.06 12.07 -16.15
C ARG A 654 -16.40 11.75 -16.85
N ALA A 655 -17.10 12.77 -17.35
CA ALA A 655 -18.38 12.61 -18.03
C ALA A 655 -18.26 11.76 -19.29
N HIS A 656 -19.17 10.80 -19.46
CA HIS A 656 -19.39 10.18 -20.76
C HIS A 656 -20.31 11.05 -21.61
N LYS A 657 -20.13 11.00 -22.94
CA LYS A 657 -21.02 11.72 -23.87
C LYS A 657 -22.46 11.25 -23.70
N GLY A 658 -23.33 12.16 -23.26
CA GLY A 658 -24.76 11.88 -23.01
C GLY A 658 -25.11 11.68 -21.54
N ASP A 659 -24.14 11.70 -20.63
CA ASP A 659 -24.41 11.69 -19.20
C ASP A 659 -25.19 12.95 -18.78
N PRO A 660 -26.19 12.82 -17.87
CA PRO A 660 -26.87 13.97 -17.30
C PRO A 660 -25.88 14.93 -16.61
N GLY A 661 -25.90 16.20 -17.01
CA GLY A 661 -24.99 17.21 -16.45
C GLY A 661 -23.54 17.14 -16.97
N ALA A 662 -23.30 16.40 -18.07
CA ALA A 662 -21.98 16.34 -18.68
C ALA A 662 -21.41 17.73 -19.01
N SER A 663 -20.23 18.03 -18.49
CA SER A 663 -19.40 19.16 -18.89
C SER A 663 -18.41 18.74 -19.98
N LEU A 664 -17.69 19.73 -20.55
CA LEU A 664 -16.50 19.38 -21.33
C LEU A 664 -15.49 18.66 -20.41
N PRO A 665 -14.72 17.69 -20.94
CA PRO A 665 -13.72 16.95 -20.16
C PRO A 665 -12.67 17.84 -19.50
N LEU A 666 -12.30 18.96 -20.14
CA LEU A 666 -11.37 19.95 -19.64
C LEU A 666 -11.99 21.35 -19.79
N GLN A 667 -11.93 22.14 -18.74
CA GLN A 667 -12.37 23.53 -18.73
C GLN A 667 -11.32 24.39 -18.02
N PRO A 668 -10.78 25.45 -18.64
CA PRO A 668 -9.84 26.33 -17.98
C PRO A 668 -10.41 26.88 -16.67
N VAL A 669 -9.56 26.96 -15.65
CA VAL A 669 -9.91 27.66 -14.41
C VAL A 669 -10.35 29.09 -14.77
N PRO A 670 -11.46 29.61 -14.22
CA PRO A 670 -11.89 30.96 -14.54
C PRO A 670 -10.83 31.99 -14.15
N ARG A 671 -10.58 32.98 -15.01
CA ARG A 671 -9.64 34.09 -14.76
C ARG A 671 -9.82 34.73 -13.37
N SER A 672 -11.05 34.82 -12.88
CA SER A 672 -11.33 35.36 -11.54
C SER A 672 -10.72 34.51 -10.42
N GLN A 673 -10.68 33.18 -10.57
CA GLN A 673 -10.02 32.28 -9.63
C GLN A 673 -8.49 32.37 -9.73
N GLU A 674 -7.94 32.43 -10.95
CA GLU A 674 -6.50 32.68 -11.16
C GLU A 674 -6.05 34.00 -10.49
N GLN A 675 -6.85 35.06 -10.63
CA GLN A 675 -6.57 36.35 -9.99
C GLN A 675 -6.65 36.30 -8.47
N ARG A 676 -7.60 35.52 -7.91
CA ARG A 676 -7.69 35.28 -6.46
C ARG A 676 -6.46 34.53 -5.95
N ALA A 677 -6.05 33.48 -6.66
CA ALA A 677 -4.86 32.70 -6.34
C ALA A 677 -3.59 33.57 -6.37
N PHE A 678 -3.39 34.34 -7.44
CA PHE A 678 -2.26 35.26 -7.54
C PHE A 678 -2.26 36.32 -6.43
N ALA A 679 -3.44 36.84 -6.05
CA ALA A 679 -3.54 37.79 -4.95
C ALA A 679 -3.13 37.18 -3.60
N LEU A 680 -3.53 35.92 -3.33
CA LEU A 680 -3.10 35.19 -2.13
C LEU A 680 -1.58 34.99 -2.12
N LEU A 681 -1.00 34.48 -3.21
CA LEU A 681 0.45 34.30 -3.33
C LEU A 681 1.20 35.63 -3.19
N ASN A 682 0.70 36.71 -3.78
CA ASN A 682 1.31 38.02 -3.65
C ASN A 682 1.31 38.52 -2.20
N GLN A 683 0.24 38.23 -1.44
CA GLN A 683 0.12 38.63 -0.04
C GLN A 683 0.98 37.78 0.91
N TYR A 684 0.99 36.47 0.72
CA TYR A 684 1.51 35.49 1.68
C TYR A 684 2.84 34.83 1.27
N LEU A 685 3.26 34.94 0.02
CA LEU A 685 4.52 34.35 -0.46
C LEU A 685 5.47 35.40 -1.02
N PHE A 686 5.01 36.27 -1.93
CA PHE A 686 5.89 37.22 -2.63
C PHE A 686 6.07 38.57 -1.93
N SER A 687 5.19 38.93 -0.98
CA SER A 687 5.33 40.18 -0.22
C SER A 687 6.52 40.14 0.73
N GLU A 688 7.24 41.26 0.86
CA GLU A 688 8.27 41.43 1.90
C GLU A 688 7.70 41.22 3.31
N SER A 689 6.44 41.62 3.53
CA SER A 689 5.78 41.46 4.83
C SER A 689 5.48 40.01 5.18
N ALA A 690 5.45 39.09 4.21
CA ALA A 690 5.16 37.68 4.45
C ALA A 690 6.23 37.00 5.31
N TRP A 691 7.46 37.52 5.26
CA TRP A 691 8.65 36.92 5.88
C TRP A 691 9.25 37.79 6.99
N HIS A 692 8.47 38.73 7.54
CA HIS A 692 8.95 39.65 8.55
C HIS A 692 8.89 39.06 9.97
N TYR A 693 9.94 38.38 10.40
CA TYR A 693 10.03 37.77 11.74
C TYR A 693 10.93 38.56 12.70
N ARG A 694 10.66 38.45 14.00
CA ARG A 694 11.51 39.01 15.05
C ARG A 694 12.91 38.36 14.98
N PRO A 695 14.01 39.13 15.00
CA PRO A 695 15.36 38.55 15.02
C PRO A 695 15.60 37.56 16.16
N SER A 696 14.93 37.75 17.32
CA SER A 696 15.00 36.82 18.45
C SER A 696 14.47 35.44 18.11
N LEU A 697 13.32 35.37 17.41
CA LEU A 697 12.73 34.12 16.94
C LEU A 697 13.65 33.44 15.93
N LEU A 698 14.18 34.17 14.95
CA LEU A 698 15.10 33.56 13.97
C LEU A 698 16.37 33.00 14.64
N ASN A 699 16.86 33.66 15.68
CA ASN A 699 18.02 33.21 16.45
C ASN A 699 17.74 31.99 17.35
N SER A 700 16.47 31.69 17.67
CA SER A 700 16.09 30.50 18.46
C SER A 700 15.78 29.28 17.59
N LEU A 701 15.63 29.41 16.27
CA LEU A 701 15.44 28.29 15.33
C LEU A 701 16.73 27.52 15.03
N VAL A 702 17.55 27.27 16.04
CA VAL A 702 18.81 26.51 15.93
C VAL A 702 18.56 25.01 15.94
N TYR A 703 19.41 24.26 15.26
CA TYR A 703 19.45 22.81 15.38
C TYR A 703 20.34 22.40 16.54
N THR A 704 20.02 21.28 17.19
CA THR A 704 20.93 20.62 18.13
C THR A 704 21.51 19.41 17.42
N GLU A 705 22.83 19.33 17.27
CA GLU A 705 23.49 18.10 16.86
C GLU A 705 23.76 17.28 18.13
N GLU A 706 22.99 16.22 18.36
CA GLU A 706 23.45 15.16 19.26
C GLU A 706 24.55 14.38 18.53
N ALA A 707 25.81 14.70 18.85
CA ALA A 707 26.94 13.96 18.30
C ALA A 707 26.87 12.49 18.74
N PRO A 708 27.07 11.51 17.83
CA PRO A 708 27.33 10.15 18.26
C PRO A 708 28.56 10.12 19.16
N ILE A 709 28.46 9.33 20.23
CA ILE A 709 29.56 9.03 21.14
C ILE A 709 30.76 8.62 20.28
N TRP A 710 31.87 9.36 20.40
CA TRP A 710 33.15 8.95 19.83
C TRP A 710 33.52 7.56 20.37
N GLY A 711 33.63 6.56 19.48
CA GLY A 711 34.08 5.20 19.83
C GLY A 711 34.03 4.25 18.66
#